data_AF-A0A132UB48-F1
#
_entry.id   AF-A0A132UB48-F1
#
_cell.length_a   1.000
_cell.length_b   1.000
_cell.length_c   1.000
_cell.angle_alpha   90.00
_cell.angle_beta   90.00
_cell.angle_gamma   90.00
#
_symmetry.space_group_name_H-M   'P 1'
#
loop_
_entity.id
_entity.type
_entity.pdbx_description
1 polymer ?
#
loop_
_entity_poly.entity_id
_entity_poly.type
_entity_poly.pdbx_seq_one_letter_code
_entity_poly.pdbx_strand_id
1 'polypeptide(L)'
;MVEENKNKTVKQRPPRRSWLRRFGSVVKWMFILGILGILFAGGAVSGYVASIVKDDPVRSEELIQKEVSQNAVTGFAYFRDGQPIGQLRTEEDRRLVQFNNIPQLVIDAVLAIEDNNFYNHKGVDFSGTLRAVKQKLLNESVQTGGSTLTQQLARRVFLSLDRTEDRKIKEILLSLRLERYLSKQEILTAYLNKVPFGNGSNGYNVYGIKAAAKGIFGLDDLDKLNTAQAAYLAGLPQLPSKYSAFNGVGEFNETAFKRAMERQKLVLRRMLEENKITASQYNEALQFDIKSSLAPHTKKAYATYPYLMLETERKAAEILLSLNEGKNGVVDPNASAAAADNNTLLEEARRQLMTGGYRVYTTIDKKVYSAMHSVSEDSANFTKDSKARGKEQTAGMMINNKTGAILGMIEGRDFNIEQMNYATQMVRQPGSTMKPIAAYLPALDAGLIQPAGILDDAPIILKDGGKGFHIPKNANNRYQGLVTARYALNKSLNLPALKLFNEKVGIEKAWAFSKKLGITTIQDDDYKAQTGVIGGLKYGVTVEDLTNAYSSIGNQGAFNDAYMIEKIVDAQGKIIYQHKVNPEQVYSKQTAYLMTDMLRTVITDGTASTVKKNYKHFKDVPIVGKTGSTQNYGDVWFMGYTPDVTLGMWVGYKEQINTLQGDTQKRQAQTLWAKVMNAVIDKQPELFVTKEFAKPEGIVKKTVSAYSGKLPTDLTDRFTTDIFNAKYVPKQSDDGISRARYITYNGVNYLPLDGTPEDFLKEKIVVKRDKPIQDLVKELLAAFKSMKEHQSLSYYMPEDAKSDFPTEVDPRVDDGNSPTPPSGVNVSYSTGKAVITFNPSGSPDVVGYRLYRSLNGGAYKKQAVLSVGEGNTFSPGTPSSANASFYVAAVDVAGHETSSGRVAGAVTPTPETTPPPEESPGAEATPDPGAQPGSTEDPGMVIIEPPGSSDVPAGGGTNAAGGSNAAGGDAAGGNSAGGNAGSGNAATATP
;
A
#
# COMPACT_ATOMS: atom_id res chain seq x y z
N MET A 1 -31.42 138.62 -0.16
CA MET A 1 -32.51 139.60 -0.09
C MET A 1 -33.70 138.97 0.61
N VAL A 2 -34.42 139.75 1.40
CA VAL A 2 -35.73 139.50 2.05
C VAL A 2 -35.80 138.46 3.17
N GLU A 3 -36.45 138.94 4.22
CA GLU A 3 -36.65 138.42 5.57
C GLU A 3 -37.76 137.35 5.72
N GLU A 4 -37.64 136.63 6.83
CA GLU A 4 -38.69 136.38 7.84
C GLU A 4 -40.15 136.10 7.42
N ASN A 5 -40.69 134.97 7.90
CA ASN A 5 -41.84 135.08 8.81
C ASN A 5 -41.89 133.99 9.89
N LYS A 6 -42.26 134.38 11.10
CA LYS A 6 -42.39 133.49 12.27
C LYS A 6 -43.76 132.84 12.29
N ASN A 7 -43.86 131.61 12.79
CA ASN A 7 -45.01 131.27 13.64
C ASN A 7 -44.67 130.20 14.69
N LYS A 8 -45.21 130.36 15.90
CA LYS A 8 -44.95 129.48 17.05
C LYS A 8 -45.97 128.34 17.11
N THR A 9 -45.53 127.10 17.22
CA THR A 9 -46.38 125.96 17.62
C THR A 9 -45.77 125.13 18.75
N VAL A 10 -46.68 124.60 19.57
CA VAL A 10 -46.51 123.99 20.89
C VAL A 10 -45.47 122.84 20.94
N LYS A 11 -44.66 122.80 22.02
CA LYS A 11 -43.76 121.67 22.34
C LYS A 11 -44.53 120.36 22.55
N GLN A 12 -44.33 119.36 21.70
CA GLN A 12 -44.46 117.95 22.09
C GLN A 12 -43.09 117.38 22.46
N ARG A 13 -43.02 116.62 23.57
CA ARG A 13 -41.81 115.92 24.00
C ARG A 13 -41.56 114.70 23.09
N PRO A 14 -40.33 114.44 22.62
CA PRO A 14 -40.04 113.20 21.89
C PRO A 14 -40.24 111.99 22.81
N PRO A 15 -40.85 110.90 22.33
CA PRO A 15 -41.06 109.71 23.16
C PRO A 15 -39.72 109.07 23.51
N ARG A 16 -39.46 108.86 24.81
CA ARG A 16 -38.33 108.06 25.29
C ARG A 16 -38.41 106.65 24.71
N ARG A 17 -37.69 106.37 23.61
CA ARG A 17 -37.49 105.02 23.08
C ARG A 17 -36.78 104.19 24.15
N SER A 18 -37.50 103.28 24.80
CA SER A 18 -36.93 102.50 25.91
C SER A 18 -35.80 101.60 25.42
N TRP A 19 -34.68 101.63 26.14
CA TRP A 19 -33.52 100.78 25.93
C TRP A 19 -33.89 99.29 25.93
N LEU A 20 -34.84 98.89 26.78
CA LEU A 20 -35.48 97.57 26.82
C LEU A 20 -36.00 97.08 25.46
N ARG A 21 -36.57 97.96 24.62
CA ARG A 21 -37.09 97.58 23.30
C ARG A 21 -35.98 97.30 22.27
N ARG A 22 -34.82 97.95 22.40
CA ARG A 22 -33.63 97.64 21.58
C ARG A 22 -32.94 96.38 22.08
N PHE A 23 -32.79 96.22 23.39
CA PHE A 23 -32.23 95.01 24.01
C PHE A 23 -33.05 93.76 23.65
N GLY A 24 -34.38 93.80 23.79
CA GLY A 24 -35.26 92.71 23.38
C GLY A 24 -35.21 92.39 21.88
N SER A 25 -34.96 93.38 21.02
CA SER A 25 -34.74 93.14 19.58
C SER A 25 -33.43 92.42 19.29
N VAL A 26 -32.34 92.76 20.00
CA VAL A 26 -31.05 92.08 19.87
C VAL A 26 -31.15 90.64 20.39
N VAL A 27 -31.74 90.42 21.57
CA VAL A 27 -31.97 89.07 22.11
C VAL A 27 -32.86 88.23 21.18
N LYS A 28 -33.92 88.82 20.60
CA LYS A 28 -34.77 88.15 19.60
C LYS A 28 -33.98 87.74 18.35
N TRP A 29 -33.14 88.62 17.80
CA TRP A 29 -32.30 88.29 16.64
C TRP A 29 -31.20 87.28 16.97
N MET A 30 -30.59 87.34 18.15
CA MET A 30 -29.66 86.30 18.62
C MET A 30 -30.34 84.94 18.78
N PHE A 31 -31.58 84.90 19.28
CA PHE A 31 -32.37 83.68 19.39
C PHE A 31 -32.75 83.12 18.01
N ILE A 32 -33.19 83.98 17.07
CA ILE A 32 -33.51 83.59 15.69
C ILE A 32 -32.26 83.11 14.94
N LEU A 33 -31.13 83.80 15.07
CA LEU A 33 -29.84 83.40 14.49
C LEU A 33 -29.30 82.11 15.16
N GLY A 34 -29.56 81.92 16.44
CA GLY A 34 -29.28 80.66 17.14
C GLY A 34 -30.09 79.49 16.56
N ILE A 35 -31.41 79.68 16.36
CA ILE A 35 -32.27 78.67 15.72
C ILE A 35 -31.86 78.42 14.27
N LEU A 36 -31.59 79.46 13.49
CA LEU A 36 -31.09 79.32 12.10
C LEU A 36 -29.74 78.62 12.05
N GLY A 37 -28.83 78.91 12.99
CA GLY A 37 -27.55 78.22 13.13
C GLY A 37 -27.72 76.74 13.49
N ILE A 38 -28.64 76.42 14.40
CA ILE A 38 -28.98 75.02 14.77
C ILE A 38 -29.61 74.29 13.58
N LEU A 39 -30.53 74.92 12.85
CA LEU A 39 -31.17 74.33 11.65
C LEU A 39 -30.18 74.15 10.51
N PHE A 40 -29.29 75.12 10.27
CA PHE A 40 -28.22 75.02 9.28
C PHE A 40 -27.22 73.92 9.63
N ALA A 41 -26.76 73.86 10.89
CA ALA A 41 -25.89 72.79 11.37
C ALA A 41 -26.57 71.41 11.29
N GLY A 42 -27.85 71.31 11.68
CA GLY A 42 -28.64 70.10 11.55
C GLY A 42 -28.81 69.65 10.09
N GLY A 43 -29.07 70.60 9.18
CA GLY A 43 -29.15 70.34 7.74
C GLY A 43 -27.81 69.90 7.14
N ALA A 44 -26.71 70.55 7.51
CA ALA A 44 -25.36 70.18 7.08
C ALA A 44 -24.96 68.77 7.58
N VAL A 45 -25.21 68.47 8.85
CA VAL A 45 -24.97 67.12 9.43
C VAL A 45 -25.85 66.08 8.75
N SER A 46 -27.13 66.39 8.49
CA SER A 46 -28.05 65.46 7.84
C SER A 46 -27.65 65.19 6.38
N GLY A 47 -27.24 66.22 5.63
CA GLY A 47 -26.72 66.08 4.27
C GLY A 47 -25.40 65.30 4.22
N TYR A 48 -24.50 65.53 5.18
CA TYR A 48 -23.26 64.76 5.31
C TYR A 48 -23.54 63.28 5.61
N VAL A 49 -24.37 62.97 6.61
CA VAL A 49 -24.78 61.59 6.92
C VAL A 49 -25.45 60.93 5.71
N ALA A 50 -26.35 61.63 5.01
CA ALA A 50 -27.00 61.12 3.80
C ALA A 50 -25.99 60.80 2.69
N SER A 51 -24.99 61.67 2.47
CA SER A 51 -23.95 61.45 1.46
C SER A 51 -23.09 60.21 1.71
N ILE A 52 -22.90 59.82 2.97
CA ILE A 52 -22.13 58.63 3.39
C ILE A 52 -22.91 57.32 3.21
N VAL A 53 -24.25 57.37 3.32
CA VAL A 53 -25.11 56.17 3.31
C VAL A 53 -25.96 56.01 2.07
N LYS A 54 -25.95 56.98 1.14
CA LYS A 54 -26.75 56.93 -0.11
C LYS A 54 -26.51 55.63 -0.93
N ASP A 55 -25.29 55.09 -0.88
CA ASP A 55 -24.87 53.89 -1.62
C ASP A 55 -24.74 52.64 -0.70
N ASP A 56 -25.10 52.73 0.59
CA ASP A 56 -24.97 51.63 1.56
C ASP A 56 -26.32 50.89 1.72
N PRO A 57 -26.47 49.65 1.22
CA PRO A 57 -27.76 48.98 1.17
C PRO A 57 -28.35 48.73 2.57
N VAL A 58 -29.68 48.90 2.66
CA VAL A 58 -30.44 48.63 3.88
C VAL A 58 -30.50 47.11 4.11
N ARG A 59 -29.55 46.62 4.90
CA ARG A 59 -29.49 45.22 5.36
C ARG A 59 -30.80 44.86 6.10
N SER A 60 -31.44 43.78 5.66
CA SER A 60 -32.67 43.23 6.26
C SER A 60 -32.40 42.64 7.65
N GLU A 61 -33.47 42.38 8.40
CA GLU A 61 -33.40 41.64 9.67
C GLU A 61 -32.80 40.25 9.49
N GLU A 62 -33.27 39.49 8.50
CA GLU A 62 -32.75 38.16 8.14
C GLU A 62 -31.24 38.18 7.83
N LEU A 63 -30.77 39.17 7.05
CA LEU A 63 -29.35 39.32 6.75
C LEU A 63 -28.55 39.67 8.00
N ILE A 64 -29.08 40.53 8.87
CA ILE A 64 -28.41 40.89 10.12
C ILE A 64 -28.31 39.68 11.06
N GLN A 65 -29.41 38.94 11.26
CA GLN A 65 -29.42 37.72 12.07
C GLN A 65 -28.47 36.66 11.49
N LYS A 66 -28.45 36.49 10.16
CA LYS A 66 -27.53 35.59 9.46
C LYS A 66 -26.06 35.97 9.69
N GLU A 67 -25.63 37.19 9.37
CA GLU A 67 -24.22 37.62 9.52
C GLU A 67 -23.76 37.63 10.99
N VAL A 68 -24.65 37.96 11.92
CA VAL A 68 -24.35 37.93 13.36
C VAL A 68 -24.27 36.49 13.90
N SER A 69 -25.13 35.58 13.46
CA SER A 69 -25.08 34.16 13.86
C SER A 69 -23.99 33.35 13.13
N GLN A 70 -23.59 33.75 11.92
CA GLN A 70 -22.51 33.12 11.17
C GLN A 70 -21.18 33.25 11.91
N ASN A 71 -20.55 32.10 12.13
CA ASN A 71 -19.27 31.97 12.81
C ASN A 71 -18.50 30.85 12.13
N ALA A 72 -17.22 31.07 11.81
CA ALA A 72 -16.30 29.98 11.56
C ALA A 72 -16.09 29.26 12.90
N VAL A 73 -16.64 28.05 13.04
CA VAL A 73 -16.50 27.24 14.26
C VAL A 73 -15.37 26.24 14.02
N THR A 74 -14.49 26.10 14.99
CA THR A 74 -13.33 25.21 14.88
C THR A 74 -13.75 23.76 14.92
N GLY A 75 -13.41 23.01 13.87
CA GLY A 75 -13.56 21.56 13.82
C GLY A 75 -12.38 20.80 14.46
N PHE A 76 -12.61 19.53 14.77
CA PHE A 76 -11.65 18.65 15.46
C PHE A 76 -11.64 17.24 14.87
N ALA A 77 -10.46 16.65 14.76
CA ALA A 77 -10.24 15.25 14.42
C ALA A 77 -10.00 14.41 15.69
N TYR A 78 -10.53 13.19 15.71
CA TYR A 78 -10.49 12.27 16.85
C TYR A 78 -10.02 10.87 16.43
N PHE A 79 -9.27 10.21 17.31
CA PHE A 79 -8.95 8.79 17.23
C PHE A 79 -10.21 7.94 17.51
N ARG A 80 -10.11 6.64 17.24
CA ARG A 80 -11.21 5.67 17.42
C ARG A 80 -11.79 5.62 18.84
N ASP A 81 -10.95 5.86 19.85
CA ASP A 81 -11.33 5.91 21.27
C ASP A 81 -11.99 7.23 21.70
N GLY A 82 -12.18 8.18 20.76
CA GLY A 82 -12.72 9.51 21.01
C GLY A 82 -11.70 10.50 21.58
N GLN A 83 -10.42 10.14 21.74
CA GLN A 83 -9.38 11.10 22.11
C GLN A 83 -9.10 12.04 20.93
N PRO A 84 -8.86 13.34 21.16
CA PRO A 84 -8.54 14.27 20.08
C PRO A 84 -7.18 13.94 19.46
N ILE A 85 -7.15 13.86 18.12
CA ILE A 85 -5.92 14.03 17.32
C ILE A 85 -5.57 15.52 17.33
N GLY A 86 -6.57 16.38 17.13
CA GLY A 86 -6.53 17.80 17.42
C GLY A 86 -7.41 18.66 16.53
N GLN A 87 -7.19 19.98 16.58
CA GLN A 87 -7.91 21.00 15.81
C GLN A 87 -7.64 20.86 14.31
N LEU A 88 -8.71 20.94 13.50
CA LEU A 88 -8.62 21.05 12.04
C LEU A 88 -8.08 22.44 11.65
N ARG A 89 -7.26 22.49 10.60
CA ARG A 89 -6.52 23.67 10.09
C ARG A 89 -7.43 24.86 9.83
N THR A 90 -7.38 25.79 10.77
CA THR A 90 -8.09 27.08 10.79
C THR A 90 -7.12 28.15 11.27
N GLU A 91 -7.32 29.41 10.86
CA GLU A 91 -6.50 30.54 11.33
C GLU A 91 -6.80 30.94 12.80
N GLU A 92 -7.95 30.48 13.31
CA GLU A 92 -8.50 30.82 14.62
C GLU A 92 -9.12 29.58 15.32
N ASP A 93 -8.96 29.50 16.65
CA ASP A 93 -9.80 28.67 17.52
C ASP A 93 -11.01 29.52 17.96
N ARG A 94 -12.22 29.12 17.53
CA ARG A 94 -13.49 29.73 17.89
C ARG A 94 -14.46 28.66 18.37
N ARG A 95 -14.94 28.81 19.61
CA ARG A 95 -15.82 27.87 20.30
C ARG A 95 -17.07 28.60 20.76
N LEU A 96 -18.23 28.16 20.27
CA LEU A 96 -19.48 28.82 20.61
C LEU A 96 -19.89 28.57 22.07
N VAL A 97 -20.38 29.63 22.70
CA VAL A 97 -21.06 29.63 24.00
C VAL A 97 -22.47 30.22 23.84
N GLN A 98 -23.44 29.63 24.52
CA GLN A 98 -24.80 30.17 24.63
C GLN A 98 -24.87 31.10 25.85
N PHE A 99 -25.78 32.09 25.83
CA PHE A 99 -25.88 33.09 26.90
C PHE A 99 -25.92 32.49 28.31
N ASN A 100 -26.72 31.44 28.51
CA ASN A 100 -26.91 30.75 29.79
C ASN A 100 -25.66 30.00 30.30
N ASN A 101 -24.62 29.85 29.48
CA ASN A 101 -23.33 29.24 29.82
C ASN A 101 -22.22 30.29 29.96
N ILE A 102 -22.57 31.59 30.01
CA ILE A 102 -21.63 32.69 30.30
C ILE A 102 -21.84 33.08 31.77
N PRO A 103 -20.84 32.89 32.65
CA PRO A 103 -20.98 33.22 34.06
C PRO A 103 -21.26 34.71 34.25
N GLN A 104 -22.12 35.06 35.20
CA GLN A 104 -22.45 36.45 35.51
C GLN A 104 -21.19 37.29 35.83
N LEU A 105 -20.19 36.69 36.47
CA LEU A 105 -18.87 37.28 36.72
C LEU A 105 -18.15 37.74 35.43
N VAL A 106 -18.25 36.96 34.35
CA VAL A 106 -17.66 37.27 33.04
C VAL A 106 -18.43 38.40 32.36
N ILE A 107 -19.76 38.36 32.43
CA ILE A 107 -20.64 39.43 31.94
C ILE A 107 -20.28 40.74 32.64
N ASP A 108 -20.22 40.76 33.97
CA ASP A 108 -19.93 41.96 34.75
C ASP A 108 -18.51 42.49 34.52
N ALA A 109 -17.51 41.60 34.36
CA ALA A 109 -16.14 42.02 34.03
C ALA A 109 -16.06 42.74 32.69
N VAL A 110 -16.73 42.20 31.66
CA VAL A 110 -16.75 42.77 30.31
C VAL A 110 -17.54 44.08 30.28
N LEU A 111 -18.72 44.12 30.89
CA LEU A 111 -19.54 45.33 30.91
C LEU A 111 -18.89 46.46 31.71
N ALA A 112 -18.24 46.19 32.86
CA ALA A 112 -17.59 47.23 33.66
C ALA A 112 -16.49 48.01 32.89
N ILE A 113 -15.80 47.36 31.95
CA ILE A 113 -14.70 47.96 31.17
C ILE A 113 -15.08 48.38 29.75
N GLU A 114 -15.90 47.61 29.03
CA GLU A 114 -16.26 47.90 27.63
C GLU A 114 -17.55 48.72 27.49
N ASP A 115 -18.56 48.51 28.36
CA ASP A 115 -19.88 49.16 28.22
C ASP A 115 -20.72 49.10 29.52
N ASN A 116 -20.46 50.01 30.47
CA ASN A 116 -21.12 49.93 31.79
C ASN A 116 -22.60 50.33 31.77
N ASN A 117 -23.04 51.00 30.69
CA ASN A 117 -24.42 51.46 30.50
C ASN A 117 -25.20 50.56 29.50
N PHE A 118 -24.64 49.38 29.17
CA PHE A 118 -25.10 48.51 28.09
C PHE A 118 -26.60 48.27 28.08
N TYR A 119 -27.23 47.97 29.21
CA TYR A 119 -28.66 47.63 29.25
C TYR A 119 -29.60 48.82 29.00
N ASN A 120 -29.15 50.07 29.17
CA ASN A 120 -30.00 51.26 29.12
C ASN A 120 -29.95 52.00 27.77
N HIS A 121 -28.80 51.98 27.08
CA HIS A 121 -28.67 52.66 25.80
C HIS A 121 -29.34 51.88 24.66
N LYS A 122 -29.69 52.56 23.56
CA LYS A 122 -30.15 51.95 22.31
C LYS A 122 -29.09 52.10 21.22
N GLY A 123 -28.22 51.11 21.12
CA GLY A 123 -27.10 51.01 20.18
C GLY A 123 -25.90 51.92 20.49
N VAL A 124 -26.15 53.14 20.96
CA VAL A 124 -25.11 54.15 21.26
C VAL A 124 -25.40 54.83 22.59
N ASP A 125 -24.42 54.88 23.49
CA ASP A 125 -24.48 55.70 24.70
C ASP A 125 -23.93 57.10 24.43
N PHE A 126 -24.83 58.02 24.06
CA PHE A 126 -24.50 59.43 23.86
C PHE A 126 -23.91 60.10 25.13
N SER A 127 -24.32 59.66 26.32
CA SER A 127 -23.80 60.22 27.59
C SER A 127 -22.36 59.75 27.85
N GLY A 128 -22.07 58.48 27.56
CA GLY A 128 -20.73 57.89 27.58
C GLY A 128 -19.81 58.50 26.52
N THR A 129 -20.28 58.69 25.29
CA THR A 129 -19.49 59.36 24.23
C THR A 129 -19.15 60.80 24.61
N LEU A 130 -20.12 61.59 25.09
CA LEU A 130 -19.87 62.98 25.52
C LEU A 130 -18.90 63.06 26.71
N ARG A 131 -19.03 62.12 27.67
CA ARG A 131 -18.10 61.95 28.78
C ARG A 131 -16.69 61.67 28.28
N ALA A 132 -16.50 60.65 27.43
CA ALA A 132 -15.19 60.30 26.86
C ALA A 132 -14.55 61.46 26.09
N VAL A 133 -15.33 62.25 25.34
CA VAL A 133 -14.85 63.47 24.68
C VAL A 133 -14.37 64.50 25.71
N LYS A 134 -15.15 64.76 26.77
CA LYS A 134 -14.73 65.66 27.87
C LYS A 134 -13.44 65.17 28.53
N GLN A 135 -13.35 63.89 28.90
CA GLN A 135 -12.16 63.31 29.54
C GLN A 135 -10.91 63.44 28.68
N LYS A 136 -11.04 63.23 27.36
CA LYS A 136 -9.95 63.39 26.39
C LYS A 136 -9.52 64.86 26.23
N LEU A 137 -10.46 65.80 26.24
CA LEU A 137 -10.18 67.24 26.17
C LEU A 137 -9.56 67.80 27.47
N LEU A 138 -9.95 67.26 28.63
CA LEU A 138 -9.41 67.62 29.94
C LEU A 138 -8.16 66.81 30.35
N ASN A 139 -7.71 65.90 29.49
CA ASN A 139 -6.53 65.06 29.68
C ASN A 139 -6.55 64.25 31.00
N GLU A 140 -7.74 63.75 31.39
CA GLU A 140 -7.93 62.97 32.62
C GLU A 140 -7.10 61.68 32.61
N SER A 141 -6.61 61.26 33.78
CA SER A 141 -5.76 60.07 33.96
C SER A 141 -6.47 58.73 33.67
N VAL A 142 -7.79 58.75 33.55
CA VAL A 142 -8.62 57.58 33.21
C VAL A 142 -9.55 57.97 32.06
N GLN A 143 -9.19 57.55 30.84
CA GLN A 143 -9.99 57.80 29.65
C GLN A 143 -10.90 56.61 29.36
N THR A 144 -12.21 56.80 29.46
CA THR A 144 -13.20 55.78 29.07
C THR A 144 -13.33 55.66 27.55
N GLY A 145 -13.63 54.46 27.06
CA GLY A 145 -13.91 54.24 25.64
C GLY A 145 -15.28 54.80 25.26
N GLY A 146 -15.33 55.78 24.36
CA GLY A 146 -16.59 56.41 23.93
C GLY A 146 -17.43 55.59 22.93
N SER A 147 -17.24 54.27 22.84
CA SER A 147 -17.95 53.39 21.90
C SER A 147 -18.53 52.16 22.61
N THR A 148 -19.79 51.85 22.33
CA THR A 148 -20.55 50.75 22.95
C THR A 148 -20.11 49.37 22.45
N LEU A 149 -20.45 48.32 23.19
CA LEU A 149 -20.26 46.93 22.80
C LEU A 149 -20.99 46.61 21.48
N THR A 150 -22.19 47.16 21.29
CA THR A 150 -22.96 47.06 20.03
C THR A 150 -22.25 47.73 18.85
N GLN A 151 -21.58 48.87 19.07
CA GLN A 151 -20.72 49.52 18.07
C GLN A 151 -19.51 48.67 17.70
N GLN A 152 -18.89 48.02 18.68
CA GLN A 152 -17.78 47.10 18.41
C GLN A 152 -18.23 45.87 17.62
N LEU A 153 -19.42 45.30 17.92
CA LEU A 153 -20.02 44.21 17.17
C LEU A 153 -20.38 44.64 15.73
N ALA A 154 -21.06 45.78 15.56
CA ALA A 154 -21.44 46.32 14.25
C ALA A 154 -20.22 46.50 13.33
N ARG A 155 -19.15 47.12 13.85
CA ARG A 155 -17.88 47.29 13.13
C ARG A 155 -17.28 45.97 12.68
N ARG A 156 -17.43 44.91 13.48
CA ARG A 156 -16.73 43.64 13.28
C ARG A 156 -17.48 42.63 12.41
N VAL A 157 -18.79 42.82 12.24
CA VAL A 157 -19.62 41.96 11.37
C VAL A 157 -19.83 42.57 9.99
N PHE A 158 -19.97 43.89 9.86
CA PHE A 158 -20.46 44.51 8.61
C PHE A 158 -19.54 45.53 7.95
N LEU A 159 -18.43 45.93 8.57
CA LEU A 159 -17.55 47.01 8.10
C LEU A 159 -16.11 46.51 7.91
N SER A 160 -15.42 47.00 6.87
CA SER A 160 -13.99 46.73 6.71
C SER A 160 -13.15 47.44 7.78
N LEU A 161 -11.94 46.93 8.01
CA LEU A 161 -11.03 47.46 9.03
C LEU A 161 -10.42 48.82 8.67
N ASP A 162 -10.58 49.27 7.42
CA ASP A 162 -10.06 50.55 6.91
C ASP A 162 -10.62 51.77 7.64
N ARG A 163 -9.77 52.77 7.87
CA ARG A 163 -10.11 53.98 8.62
C ARG A 163 -10.51 55.13 7.67
N THR A 164 -11.75 55.10 7.18
CA THR A 164 -12.43 56.32 6.73
C THR A 164 -13.23 56.92 7.90
N GLU A 165 -13.35 58.25 7.97
CA GLU A 165 -14.16 58.91 9.02
C GLU A 165 -15.64 58.56 8.87
N ASP A 166 -16.10 58.44 7.63
CA ASP A 166 -17.42 57.94 7.20
C ASP A 166 -17.83 56.64 7.88
N ARG A 167 -16.87 55.75 8.16
CA ARG A 167 -17.13 54.45 8.81
C ARG A 167 -17.77 54.61 10.19
N LYS A 168 -17.45 55.65 10.96
CA LYS A 168 -18.01 55.82 12.32
C LYS A 168 -19.51 56.15 12.28
N ILE A 169 -19.99 56.83 11.23
CA ILE A 169 -21.41 57.08 11.00
C ILE A 169 -22.12 55.77 10.62
N LYS A 170 -21.53 54.95 9.75
CA LYS A 170 -22.05 53.60 9.42
C LYS A 170 -22.11 52.70 10.65
N GLU A 171 -21.08 52.72 11.51
CA GLU A 171 -21.02 51.98 12.78
C GLU A 171 -22.18 52.37 13.72
N ILE A 172 -22.45 53.68 13.89
CA ILE A 172 -23.58 54.21 14.69
C ILE A 172 -24.93 53.69 14.16
N LEU A 173 -25.17 53.82 12.85
CA LEU A 173 -26.45 53.45 12.23
C LEU A 173 -26.69 51.93 12.24
N LEU A 174 -25.63 51.14 12.03
CA LEU A 174 -25.70 49.68 12.15
C LEU A 174 -25.95 49.24 13.60
N SER A 175 -25.39 49.93 14.59
CA SER A 175 -25.64 49.63 16.02
C SER A 175 -27.09 49.91 16.42
N LEU A 176 -27.64 51.03 15.97
CA LEU A 176 -29.06 51.38 16.14
C LEU A 176 -30.00 50.36 15.47
N ARG A 177 -29.55 49.73 14.37
CA ARG A 177 -30.29 48.67 13.66
C ARG A 177 -30.14 47.31 14.34
N LEU A 178 -28.95 46.98 14.86
CA LEU A 178 -28.72 45.73 15.61
C LEU A 178 -29.66 45.63 16.82
N GLU A 179 -29.76 46.68 17.64
CA GLU A 179 -30.65 46.64 18.83
C GLU A 179 -32.13 46.79 18.52
N ARG A 180 -32.50 46.96 17.25
CA ARG A 180 -33.90 46.85 16.81
C ARG A 180 -34.30 45.40 16.54
N TYR A 181 -33.36 44.55 16.14
CA TYR A 181 -33.60 43.19 15.68
C TYR A 181 -33.01 42.10 16.58
N LEU A 182 -32.14 42.48 17.54
CA LEU A 182 -31.51 41.57 18.48
C LEU A 182 -31.66 42.08 19.91
N SER A 183 -31.89 41.17 20.85
CA SER A 183 -31.88 41.44 22.29
C SER A 183 -30.47 41.75 22.80
N LYS A 184 -30.38 42.37 23.98
CA LYS A 184 -29.11 42.60 24.69
C LYS A 184 -28.35 41.31 24.97
N GLN A 185 -29.05 40.20 25.22
CA GLN A 185 -28.44 38.88 25.45
C GLN A 185 -27.80 38.34 24.16
N GLU A 186 -28.49 38.44 23.02
CA GLU A 186 -27.95 38.01 21.72
C GLU A 186 -26.75 38.88 21.29
N ILE A 187 -26.81 40.19 21.49
CA ILE A 187 -25.70 41.11 21.17
C ILE A 187 -24.47 40.79 22.02
N LEU A 188 -24.63 40.62 23.33
CA LEU A 188 -23.53 40.27 24.23
C LEU A 188 -22.96 38.89 23.90
N THR A 189 -23.82 37.91 23.62
CA THR A 189 -23.41 36.55 23.21
C THR A 189 -22.67 36.57 21.87
N ALA A 190 -23.13 37.34 20.89
CA ALA A 190 -22.48 37.46 19.59
C ALA A 190 -21.12 38.18 19.69
N TYR A 191 -21.02 39.22 20.51
CA TYR A 191 -19.75 39.87 20.80
C TYR A 191 -18.78 38.89 21.46
N LEU A 192 -19.21 38.21 22.53
CA LEU A 192 -18.40 37.24 23.28
C LEU A 192 -18.10 35.94 22.51
N ASN A 193 -18.77 35.66 21.38
CA ASN A 193 -18.41 34.58 20.46
C ASN A 193 -17.50 35.00 19.31
N LYS A 194 -17.49 36.29 18.94
CA LYS A 194 -16.69 36.79 17.82
C LYS A 194 -15.37 37.41 18.26
N VAL A 195 -15.36 38.27 19.30
CA VAL A 195 -14.25 39.19 19.63
C VAL A 195 -12.92 38.45 19.87
N PRO A 196 -11.75 38.98 19.43
CA PRO A 196 -10.48 38.26 19.52
C PRO A 196 -9.79 38.54 20.86
N PHE A 197 -9.15 37.52 21.43
CA PHE A 197 -8.48 37.61 22.74
C PHE A 197 -6.94 37.44 22.66
N GLY A 198 -6.37 37.34 21.45
CA GLY A 198 -4.93 37.12 21.22
C GLY A 198 -4.65 35.68 20.79
N ASN A 199 -3.48 35.13 21.14
CA ASN A 199 -3.09 33.74 20.93
C ASN A 199 -3.28 32.90 22.20
N GLY A 200 -3.64 31.62 22.03
CA GLY A 200 -3.59 30.61 23.09
C GLY A 200 -2.23 29.93 23.19
N SER A 201 -2.05 29.03 24.16
CA SER A 201 -0.80 28.29 24.42
C SER A 201 -0.42 27.29 23.30
N ASN A 202 -1.33 27.07 22.34
CA ASN A 202 -1.13 26.31 21.11
C ASN A 202 -0.76 27.19 19.89
N GLY A 203 -0.67 28.50 20.08
CA GLY A 203 -0.34 29.49 19.04
C GLY A 203 -1.49 29.85 18.08
N TYR A 204 -2.65 29.22 18.16
CA TYR A 204 -3.82 29.67 17.38
C TYR A 204 -4.36 30.98 17.96
N ASN A 205 -4.92 31.84 17.10
CA ASN A 205 -5.63 33.03 17.56
C ASN A 205 -6.96 32.59 18.19
N VAL A 206 -7.25 33.03 19.42
CA VAL A 206 -8.47 32.68 20.14
C VAL A 206 -9.57 33.73 19.91
N TYR A 207 -10.70 33.28 19.38
CA TYR A 207 -11.87 34.09 19.06
C TYR A 207 -13.06 33.65 19.92
N GLY A 208 -13.62 34.61 20.64
CA GLY A 208 -14.66 34.36 21.63
C GLY A 208 -14.14 33.88 22.98
N ILE A 209 -14.90 34.19 24.03
CA ILE A 209 -14.51 34.04 25.43
C ILE A 209 -14.25 32.59 25.84
N LYS A 210 -14.98 31.64 25.25
CA LYS A 210 -14.82 30.20 25.52
C LYS A 210 -13.55 29.62 24.88
N ALA A 211 -13.20 30.06 23.67
CA ALA A 211 -11.90 29.72 23.10
C ALA A 211 -10.75 30.38 23.88
N ALA A 212 -10.95 31.62 24.35
CA ALA A 212 -9.97 32.33 25.16
C ALA A 212 -9.70 31.66 26.51
N ALA A 213 -10.75 31.30 27.27
CA ALA A 213 -10.61 30.58 28.54
C ALA A 213 -9.87 29.25 28.36
N LYS A 214 -10.20 28.49 27.30
CA LYS A 214 -9.53 27.23 26.99
C LYS A 214 -8.08 27.42 26.53
N GLY A 215 -7.84 28.33 25.60
CA GLY A 215 -6.52 28.56 25.02
C GLY A 215 -5.54 29.28 25.96
N ILE A 216 -6.02 30.09 26.91
CA ILE A 216 -5.17 30.88 27.81
C ILE A 216 -5.01 30.21 29.18
N PHE A 217 -6.07 29.60 29.74
CA PHE A 217 -6.08 29.01 31.08
C PHE A 217 -6.37 27.49 31.11
N GLY A 218 -6.59 26.86 29.95
CA GLY A 218 -6.86 25.42 29.86
C GLY A 218 -8.31 25.02 30.21
N LEU A 219 -9.16 25.99 30.55
CA LEU A 219 -10.52 25.79 31.06
C LEU A 219 -11.54 25.64 29.92
N ASP A 220 -12.14 24.46 29.75
CA ASP A 220 -13.25 24.23 28.80
C ASP A 220 -14.59 24.81 29.29
N ASP A 221 -14.69 24.99 30.61
CA ASP A 221 -15.86 25.40 31.35
C ASP A 221 -15.62 26.79 31.94
N LEU A 222 -16.51 27.74 31.63
CA LEU A 222 -16.37 29.14 32.02
C LEU A 222 -16.69 29.36 33.49
N ASP A 223 -17.52 28.52 34.13
CA ASP A 223 -17.88 28.66 35.54
C ASP A 223 -16.70 28.41 36.49
N LYS A 224 -15.57 27.92 35.95
CA LYS A 224 -14.30 27.74 36.67
C LYS A 224 -13.40 28.98 36.67
N LEU A 225 -13.77 30.05 35.97
CA LEU A 225 -13.03 31.31 35.96
C LEU A 225 -13.20 32.05 37.29
N ASN A 226 -12.10 32.38 37.95
CA ASN A 226 -12.13 33.27 39.11
C ASN A 226 -12.16 34.75 38.69
N THR A 227 -12.37 35.65 39.66
CA THR A 227 -12.46 37.11 39.44
C THR A 227 -11.24 37.68 38.72
N ALA A 228 -10.04 37.22 39.05
CA ALA A 228 -8.81 37.71 38.45
C ALA A 228 -8.69 37.30 36.97
N GLN A 229 -9.05 36.05 36.64
CA GLN A 229 -9.06 35.50 35.29
C GLN A 229 -10.17 36.09 34.42
N ALA A 230 -11.38 36.28 34.97
CA ALA A 230 -12.48 36.94 34.28
C ALA A 230 -12.11 38.40 33.92
N ALA A 231 -11.53 39.14 34.87
CA ALA A 231 -11.01 40.48 34.63
C ALA A 231 -9.83 40.51 33.64
N TYR A 232 -8.97 39.48 33.65
CA TYR A 232 -7.89 39.33 32.66
C TYR A 232 -8.46 39.19 31.25
N LEU A 233 -9.36 38.23 31.02
CA LEU A 233 -9.97 37.99 29.72
C LEU A 233 -10.75 39.22 29.22
N ALA A 234 -11.56 39.85 30.08
CA ALA A 234 -12.30 41.07 29.75
C ALA A 234 -11.39 42.24 29.33
N GLY A 235 -10.12 42.26 29.75
CA GLY A 235 -9.15 43.27 29.35
C GLY A 235 -8.58 43.11 27.94
N LEU A 236 -8.49 41.87 27.42
CA LEU A 236 -7.78 41.54 26.18
C LEU A 236 -8.37 42.14 24.89
N PRO A 237 -9.71 42.18 24.67
CA PRO A 237 -10.34 42.65 23.44
C PRO A 237 -9.88 44.01 22.90
N GLN A 238 -9.46 44.92 23.76
CA GLN A 238 -9.06 46.28 23.37
C GLN A 238 -7.81 46.29 22.48
N LEU A 239 -6.79 45.47 22.80
CA LEU A 239 -5.53 45.37 22.04
C LEU A 239 -5.02 43.91 22.06
N PRO A 240 -5.72 42.96 21.42
CA PRO A 240 -5.51 41.52 21.61
C PRO A 240 -4.07 41.09 21.36
N SER A 241 -3.47 41.53 20.25
CA SER A 241 -2.09 41.20 19.89
C SER A 241 -1.03 41.86 20.79
N LYS A 242 -1.37 42.94 21.53
CA LYS A 242 -0.45 43.61 22.47
C LYS A 242 -0.63 43.14 23.92
N TYR A 243 -1.72 42.45 24.22
CA TYR A 243 -2.06 41.88 25.54
C TYR A 243 -2.01 40.35 25.57
N SER A 244 -1.77 39.67 24.44
CA SER A 244 -1.69 38.21 24.43
C SER A 244 -0.55 37.68 25.30
N ALA A 245 -0.87 36.75 26.21
CA ALA A 245 0.11 36.03 27.01
C ALA A 245 1.04 35.14 26.16
N PHE A 246 0.64 34.78 24.95
CA PHE A 246 1.34 33.86 24.05
C PHE A 246 1.65 34.50 22.70
N ASN A 247 2.63 33.98 21.98
CA ASN A 247 2.90 34.34 20.57
C ASN A 247 2.20 33.37 19.59
N GLY A 248 2.39 33.57 18.28
CA GLY A 248 1.79 32.74 17.22
C GLY A 248 2.26 31.27 17.17
N VAL A 249 3.29 30.90 17.94
CA VAL A 249 3.73 29.52 18.15
C VAL A 249 3.40 28.99 19.56
N GLY A 250 2.75 29.77 20.41
CA GLY A 250 2.28 29.35 21.74
C GLY A 250 3.29 29.51 22.87
N GLU A 251 4.38 30.25 22.67
CA GLU A 251 5.38 30.56 23.71
C GLU A 251 4.98 31.81 24.51
N PHE A 252 5.38 31.88 25.79
CA PHE A 252 5.04 32.97 26.70
C PHE A 252 5.68 34.32 26.30
N ASN A 253 4.87 35.37 26.20
CA ASN A 253 5.30 36.73 25.87
C ASN A 253 5.23 37.64 27.10
N GLU A 254 6.35 37.79 27.82
CA GLU A 254 6.40 38.56 29.07
C GLU A 254 6.03 40.04 28.90
N THR A 255 6.40 40.66 27.78
CA THR A 255 6.14 42.09 27.53
C THR A 255 4.65 42.35 27.29
N ALA A 256 3.99 41.49 26.52
CA ALA A 256 2.55 41.58 26.30
C ALA A 256 1.77 41.20 27.56
N PHE A 257 2.21 40.16 28.28
CA PHE A 257 1.63 39.74 29.55
C PHE A 257 1.64 40.86 30.61
N LYS A 258 2.77 41.57 30.79
CA LYS A 258 2.85 42.72 31.70
C LYS A 258 1.82 43.81 31.37
N ARG A 259 1.63 44.12 30.09
CA ARG A 259 0.60 45.09 29.63
C ARG A 259 -0.82 44.60 29.89
N ALA A 260 -1.07 43.30 29.72
CA ALA A 260 -2.34 42.68 30.02
C ALA A 260 -2.67 42.70 31.52
N MET A 261 -1.67 42.51 32.39
CA MET A 261 -1.84 42.63 33.84
C MET A 261 -2.21 44.07 34.27
N GLU A 262 -1.60 45.10 33.69
CA GLU A 262 -2.03 46.49 33.96
C GLU A 262 -3.44 46.78 33.45
N ARG A 263 -3.84 46.21 32.31
CA ARG A 263 -5.22 46.27 31.81
C ARG A 263 -6.18 45.50 32.74
N GLN A 264 -5.79 44.34 33.27
CA GLN A 264 -6.58 43.53 34.21
C GLN A 264 -6.84 44.27 35.54
N LYS A 265 -5.83 44.94 36.11
CA LYS A 265 -5.99 45.80 37.30
C LYS A 265 -7.00 46.91 37.05
N LEU A 266 -6.99 47.51 35.86
CA LEU A 266 -7.99 48.50 35.46
C LEU A 266 -9.40 47.89 35.38
N VAL A 267 -9.56 46.68 34.82
CA VAL A 267 -10.86 45.98 34.80
C VAL A 267 -11.36 45.73 36.23
N LEU A 268 -10.51 45.16 37.11
CA LEU A 268 -10.86 44.93 38.51
C LEU A 268 -11.31 46.22 39.22
N ARG A 269 -10.60 47.34 38.99
CA ARG A 269 -10.97 48.63 39.59
C ARG A 269 -12.34 49.10 39.08
N ARG A 270 -12.60 48.96 37.78
CA ARG A 270 -13.91 49.29 37.20
C ARG A 270 -15.02 48.39 37.74
N MET A 271 -14.77 47.09 37.92
CA MET A 271 -15.73 46.18 38.56
C MET A 271 -16.06 46.60 40.00
N LEU A 272 -15.08 47.10 40.76
CA LEU A 272 -15.31 47.64 42.10
C LEU A 272 -16.10 48.96 42.07
N GLU A 273 -15.71 49.92 41.20
CA GLU A 273 -16.40 51.20 41.02
C GLU A 273 -17.87 51.05 40.62
N GLU A 274 -18.18 50.07 39.76
CA GLU A 274 -19.52 49.78 39.27
C GLU A 274 -20.28 48.76 40.17
N ASN A 275 -19.80 48.52 41.40
CA ASN A 275 -20.38 47.65 42.43
C ASN A 275 -20.63 46.19 41.98
N LYS A 276 -19.77 45.66 41.10
CA LYS A 276 -19.82 44.27 40.59
C LYS A 276 -19.05 43.28 41.44
N ILE A 277 -18.07 43.75 42.21
CA ILE A 277 -17.30 42.96 43.17
C ILE A 277 -17.13 43.74 44.47
N THR A 278 -16.97 43.01 45.57
CA THR A 278 -16.63 43.58 46.88
C THR A 278 -15.15 43.97 46.94
N ALA A 279 -14.79 44.85 47.89
CA ALA A 279 -13.40 45.20 48.17
C ALA A 279 -12.53 43.97 48.55
N SER A 280 -13.12 42.94 49.18
CA SER A 280 -12.42 41.69 49.48
C SER A 280 -12.06 40.92 48.20
N GLN A 281 -13.03 40.71 47.30
CA GLN A 281 -12.82 40.04 46.01
C GLN A 281 -11.86 40.81 45.11
N TYR A 282 -11.88 42.15 45.15
CA TYR A 282 -10.91 43.00 44.46
C TYR A 282 -9.49 42.77 44.97
N ASN A 283 -9.28 42.78 46.29
CA ASN A 283 -7.97 42.56 46.90
C ASN A 283 -7.45 41.13 46.65
N GLU A 284 -8.31 40.12 46.78
CA GLU A 284 -8.00 38.72 46.45
C GLU A 284 -7.57 38.58 44.98
N ALA A 285 -8.33 39.18 44.06
CA ALA A 285 -8.05 39.11 42.62
C ALA A 285 -6.77 39.87 42.19
N LEU A 286 -6.30 40.83 43.00
CA LEU A 286 -4.99 41.49 42.80
C LEU A 286 -3.82 40.63 43.27
N GLN A 287 -4.01 39.74 44.24
CA GLN A 287 -2.97 38.83 44.75
C GLN A 287 -2.91 37.49 43.99
N PHE A 288 -3.93 37.18 43.19
CA PHE A 288 -3.96 35.94 42.41
C PHE A 288 -2.87 35.91 41.33
N ASP A 289 -2.03 34.88 41.34
CA ASP A 289 -1.01 34.67 40.31
C ASP A 289 -1.63 34.14 39.01
N ILE A 290 -1.97 35.07 38.12
CA ILE A 290 -2.42 34.76 36.77
C ILE A 290 -1.39 33.91 36.00
N LYS A 291 -0.07 34.08 36.24
CA LYS A 291 0.98 33.44 35.43
C LYS A 291 1.04 31.94 35.66
N SER A 292 0.96 31.46 36.91
CA SER A 292 0.90 30.02 37.19
C SER A 292 -0.42 29.37 36.76
N SER A 293 -1.49 30.15 36.57
CA SER A 293 -2.76 29.63 36.03
C SER A 293 -2.79 29.48 34.50
N LEU A 294 -1.77 29.94 33.78
CA LEU A 294 -1.71 29.86 32.31
C LEU A 294 -1.61 28.41 31.82
N ALA A 295 -2.27 28.13 30.69
CA ALA A 295 -2.23 26.83 30.03
C ALA A 295 -0.79 26.46 29.61
N PRO A 296 -0.37 25.19 29.78
CA PRO A 296 0.92 24.75 29.28
C PRO A 296 0.99 24.86 27.75
N HIS A 297 2.19 25.13 27.23
CA HIS A 297 2.43 25.14 25.79
C HIS A 297 2.09 23.77 25.17
N THR A 298 1.41 23.78 24.03
CA THR A 298 1.07 22.56 23.29
C THR A 298 1.36 22.73 21.80
N LYS A 299 1.81 21.65 21.14
CA LYS A 299 2.04 21.64 19.69
C LYS A 299 0.73 21.52 18.93
N LYS A 300 0.63 22.17 17.77
CA LYS A 300 -0.49 22.03 16.83
C LYS A 300 -0.54 20.61 16.28
N ALA A 301 -1.74 20.10 15.98
CA ALA A 301 -1.94 18.73 15.48
C ALA A 301 -1.10 18.45 14.20
N TYR A 302 -1.03 19.41 13.29
CA TYR A 302 -0.22 19.36 12.06
C TYR A 302 1.31 19.33 12.29
N ALA A 303 1.79 19.55 13.52
CA ALA A 303 3.20 19.38 13.89
C ALA A 303 3.48 18.06 14.63
N THR A 304 2.44 17.34 15.05
CA THR A 304 2.54 16.07 15.81
C THR A 304 2.07 14.87 14.96
N TYR A 305 1.04 15.08 14.14
CA TYR A 305 0.39 14.07 13.30
C TYR A 305 0.13 14.63 11.89
N PRO A 306 1.13 15.16 11.17
CA PRO A 306 0.94 15.91 9.92
C PRO A 306 0.21 15.11 8.83
N TYR A 307 0.70 13.91 8.51
CA TYR A 307 0.08 13.04 7.50
C TYR A 307 -1.36 12.68 7.88
N LEU A 308 -1.57 12.15 9.09
CA LEU A 308 -2.88 11.75 9.62
C LEU A 308 -3.90 12.89 9.59
N MET A 309 -3.51 14.13 9.93
CA MET A 309 -4.41 15.29 9.88
C MET A 309 -4.78 15.67 8.45
N LEU A 310 -3.82 15.67 7.51
CA LEU A 310 -4.08 15.97 6.10
C LEU A 310 -4.92 14.88 5.42
N GLU A 311 -4.69 13.61 5.75
CA GLU A 311 -5.49 12.49 5.23
C GLU A 311 -6.90 12.49 5.84
N THR A 312 -7.04 12.88 7.11
CA THR A 312 -8.35 13.10 7.75
C THR A 312 -9.12 14.23 7.05
N GLU A 313 -8.48 15.37 6.76
CA GLU A 313 -9.09 16.44 5.96
C GLU A 313 -9.55 15.94 4.59
N ARG A 314 -8.68 15.20 3.89
CA ARG A 314 -8.93 14.70 2.54
C ARG A 314 -10.14 13.76 2.51
N LYS A 315 -10.08 12.65 3.25
CA LYS A 315 -11.15 11.63 3.29
C LYS A 315 -12.47 12.21 3.83
N ALA A 316 -12.42 13.13 4.81
CA ALA A 316 -13.64 13.77 5.32
C ALA A 316 -14.26 14.78 4.33
N ALA A 317 -13.45 15.52 3.57
CA ALA A 317 -13.96 16.42 2.53
C ALA A 317 -14.59 15.65 1.36
N GLU A 318 -13.99 14.52 0.96
CA GLU A 318 -14.56 13.58 -0.04
C GLU A 318 -15.93 13.05 0.42
N ILE A 319 -16.07 12.70 1.70
CA ILE A 319 -17.36 12.31 2.28
C ILE A 319 -18.36 13.47 2.29
N LEU A 320 -17.96 14.69 2.68
CA LEU A 320 -18.85 15.85 2.65
C LEU A 320 -19.32 16.19 1.22
N LEU A 321 -18.44 16.05 0.24
CA LEU A 321 -18.78 16.21 -1.18
C LEU A 321 -19.86 15.21 -1.60
N SER A 322 -19.64 13.91 -1.38
CA SER A 322 -20.63 12.88 -1.73
C SER A 322 -21.99 13.05 -1.01
N LEU A 323 -22.00 13.58 0.22
CA LEU A 323 -23.22 13.92 0.96
C LEU A 323 -23.95 15.18 0.45
N ASN A 324 -23.26 16.06 -0.27
CA ASN A 324 -23.85 17.22 -0.93
C ASN A 324 -24.35 16.83 -2.33
N GLU A 325 -23.59 16.03 -3.07
CA GLU A 325 -23.98 15.47 -4.37
C GLU A 325 -25.17 14.51 -4.27
N GLY A 326 -25.22 13.66 -3.23
CA GLY A 326 -26.36 12.79 -2.93
C GLY A 326 -27.66 13.53 -2.60
N LYS A 327 -27.62 14.86 -2.33
CA LYS A 327 -28.81 15.72 -2.24
C LYS A 327 -29.15 16.41 -3.56
N ASN A 328 -28.19 16.49 -4.48
CA ASN A 328 -28.29 17.19 -5.77
C ASN A 328 -28.44 16.25 -6.98
N GLY A 329 -28.32 14.93 -6.79
CA GLY A 329 -28.84 13.93 -7.73
C GLY A 329 -27.85 13.24 -8.66
N VAL A 330 -26.53 13.29 -8.39
CA VAL A 330 -25.52 12.51 -9.14
C VAL A 330 -24.55 11.86 -8.17
N VAL A 331 -24.36 10.54 -8.28
CA VAL A 331 -23.25 9.82 -7.63
C VAL A 331 -22.67 8.88 -8.69
N ASP A 332 -21.56 9.30 -9.31
CA ASP A 332 -20.72 8.44 -10.14
C ASP A 332 -19.27 8.53 -9.65
N PRO A 333 -18.77 7.51 -8.93
CA PRO A 333 -17.38 7.45 -8.47
C PRO A 333 -16.34 7.43 -9.61
N ASN A 334 -16.76 7.21 -10.87
CA ASN A 334 -15.89 7.15 -12.05
C ASN A 334 -16.08 8.33 -13.02
N ALA A 335 -16.79 9.40 -12.63
CA ALA A 335 -17.05 10.56 -13.48
C ALA A 335 -15.79 11.41 -13.75
N SER A 336 -14.93 10.92 -14.66
CA SER A 336 -13.73 11.60 -15.16
C SER A 336 -14.04 12.87 -16.00
N ALA A 337 -15.31 13.16 -16.26
CA ALA A 337 -15.77 14.26 -17.11
C ALA A 337 -15.75 15.65 -16.43
N ALA A 338 -15.53 15.75 -15.11
CA ALA A 338 -15.71 16.99 -14.34
C ALA A 338 -14.50 17.41 -13.47
N ALA A 339 -13.27 17.09 -13.87
CA ALA A 339 -12.09 17.28 -13.01
C ALA A 339 -11.87 18.73 -12.48
N ALA A 340 -12.30 19.76 -13.20
CA ALA A 340 -12.22 21.16 -12.74
C ALA A 340 -13.33 21.53 -11.74
N ASP A 341 -14.56 21.07 -12.01
CA ASP A 341 -15.71 21.31 -11.13
C ASP A 341 -15.59 20.50 -9.84
N ASN A 342 -15.18 19.22 -9.93
CA ASN A 342 -14.91 18.36 -8.78
C ASN A 342 -13.82 18.95 -7.86
N ASN A 343 -12.75 19.53 -8.43
CA ASN A 343 -11.73 20.22 -7.61
C ASN A 343 -12.32 21.45 -6.89
N THR A 344 -13.17 22.23 -7.57
CA THR A 344 -13.82 23.41 -6.97
C THR A 344 -14.79 23.02 -5.86
N LEU A 345 -15.60 21.98 -6.09
CA LEU A 345 -16.54 21.42 -5.11
C LEU A 345 -15.83 20.75 -3.93
N LEU A 346 -14.69 20.09 -4.17
CA LEU A 346 -13.85 19.52 -3.10
C LEU A 346 -13.21 20.60 -2.23
N GLU A 347 -12.74 21.71 -2.81
CA GLU A 347 -12.24 22.86 -2.04
C GLU A 347 -13.36 23.58 -1.27
N GLU A 348 -14.59 23.62 -1.80
CA GLU A 348 -15.76 24.05 -1.02
C GLU A 348 -16.06 23.09 0.14
N ALA A 349 -16.06 21.78 -0.09
CA ALA A 349 -16.25 20.78 0.95
C ALA A 349 -15.14 20.84 2.03
N ARG A 350 -13.88 21.11 1.64
CA ARG A 350 -12.77 21.41 2.56
C ARG A 350 -13.05 22.68 3.36
N ARG A 351 -13.38 23.80 2.70
CA ARG A 351 -13.73 25.07 3.39
C ARG A 351 -14.87 24.88 4.39
N GLN A 352 -15.90 24.13 4.01
CA GLN A 352 -17.02 23.73 4.88
C GLN A 352 -16.50 22.91 6.08
N LEU A 353 -15.67 21.89 5.85
CA LEU A 353 -15.06 21.07 6.90
C LEU A 353 -14.30 21.92 7.93
N MET A 354 -13.49 22.88 7.47
CA MET A 354 -12.63 23.69 8.35
C MET A 354 -13.44 24.69 9.19
N THR A 355 -14.49 25.28 8.61
CA THR A 355 -15.23 26.41 9.23
C THR A 355 -16.57 26.03 9.83
N GLY A 356 -17.10 24.83 9.57
CA GLY A 356 -18.41 24.38 10.02
C GLY A 356 -18.45 23.72 11.40
N GLY A 357 -17.35 23.70 12.16
CA GLY A 357 -17.30 23.13 13.51
C GLY A 357 -17.43 21.61 13.59
N TYR A 358 -17.07 20.89 12.52
CA TYR A 358 -17.24 19.45 12.43
C TYR A 358 -16.32 18.68 13.38
N ARG A 359 -16.84 17.59 13.94
CA ARG A 359 -16.09 16.60 14.72
C ARG A 359 -15.96 15.33 13.88
N VAL A 360 -14.75 15.08 13.38
CA VAL A 360 -14.41 13.95 12.52
C VAL A 360 -13.81 12.85 13.38
N TYR A 361 -14.50 11.72 13.49
CA TYR A 361 -14.01 10.56 14.22
C TYR A 361 -13.43 9.56 13.22
N THR A 362 -12.17 9.19 13.43
CA THR A 362 -11.46 8.22 12.59
C THR A 362 -11.57 6.81 13.18
N THR A 363 -11.25 5.80 12.36
CA THR A 363 -11.04 4.42 12.78
C THR A 363 -9.65 4.16 13.39
N ILE A 364 -8.76 5.16 13.33
CA ILE A 364 -7.36 5.02 13.71
C ILE A 364 -7.24 4.82 15.21
N ASP A 365 -6.62 3.71 15.60
CA ASP A 365 -6.28 3.41 16.98
C ASP A 365 -4.93 4.04 17.31
N LYS A 366 -4.92 4.89 18.34
CA LYS A 366 -3.72 5.63 18.76
C LYS A 366 -2.57 4.70 19.17
N LYS A 367 -2.85 3.54 19.77
CA LYS A 367 -1.82 2.55 20.16
C LYS A 367 -1.22 1.89 18.93
N VAL A 368 -2.05 1.42 17.99
CA VAL A 368 -1.59 0.84 16.71
C VAL A 368 -0.75 1.85 15.95
N TYR A 369 -1.27 3.06 15.71
CA TYR A 369 -0.56 4.13 15.00
C TYR A 369 0.80 4.45 15.64
N SER A 370 0.84 4.60 16.97
CA SER A 370 2.10 4.84 17.71
C SER A 370 3.04 3.62 17.74
N ALA A 371 2.55 2.40 17.54
CA ALA A 371 3.39 1.20 17.38
C ALA A 371 4.03 1.17 15.99
N MET A 372 3.23 1.42 14.95
CA MET A 372 3.66 1.50 13.56
C MET A 372 4.72 2.59 13.37
N HIS A 373 4.47 3.80 13.87
CA HIS A 373 5.42 4.92 13.81
C HIS A 373 6.72 4.66 14.55
N SER A 374 6.68 3.98 15.71
CA SER A 374 7.90 3.61 16.44
C SER A 374 8.85 2.67 15.66
N VAL A 375 8.38 2.06 14.57
CA VAL A 375 9.21 1.25 13.66
C VAL A 375 9.66 2.05 12.42
N SER A 376 8.81 2.90 11.83
CA SER A 376 9.14 3.67 10.61
C SER A 376 10.05 4.88 10.88
N GLU A 377 9.90 5.51 12.04
CA GLU A 377 10.67 6.70 12.46
C GLU A 377 12.04 6.33 13.05
N ASP A 378 12.19 5.13 13.61
CA ASP A 378 13.47 4.64 14.12
C ASP A 378 14.48 4.41 12.98
N SER A 379 15.44 5.33 12.88
CA SER A 379 16.51 5.29 11.88
C SER A 379 17.38 4.03 11.91
N ALA A 380 17.48 3.33 13.05
CA ALA A 380 18.24 2.08 13.15
C ALA A 380 17.56 0.91 12.41
N ASN A 381 16.28 1.05 12.04
CA ASN A 381 15.59 0.06 11.22
C ASN A 381 15.98 0.13 9.73
N PHE A 382 16.64 1.19 9.27
CA PHE A 382 16.91 1.48 7.86
C PHE A 382 18.40 1.58 7.56
N THR A 383 18.79 1.43 6.29
CA THR A 383 20.16 1.76 5.87
C THR A 383 20.38 3.28 5.89
N LYS A 384 21.64 3.71 6.03
CA LYS A 384 22.01 5.14 5.93
C LYS A 384 21.53 5.75 4.62
N ASP A 385 20.99 6.96 4.70
CA ASP A 385 20.45 7.69 3.55
C ASP A 385 21.51 7.89 2.44
N SER A 386 21.10 7.74 1.18
CA SER A 386 21.99 7.83 0.03
C SER A 386 22.04 9.25 -0.50
N LYS A 387 23.24 9.80 -0.74
CA LYS A 387 23.39 11.10 -1.41
C LYS A 387 22.77 11.15 -2.83
N ALA A 388 22.74 10.01 -3.52
CA ALA A 388 22.22 9.91 -4.89
C ALA A 388 20.75 9.45 -4.95
N ARG A 389 20.36 8.47 -4.12
CA ARG A 389 18.99 7.90 -4.12
C ARG A 389 18.03 8.58 -3.14
N GLY A 390 18.55 9.40 -2.22
CA GLY A 390 17.79 10.00 -1.11
C GLY A 390 17.59 9.04 0.07
N LYS A 391 16.61 9.38 0.92
CA LYS A 391 16.13 8.59 2.05
C LYS A 391 15.30 7.40 1.52
N GLU A 392 15.62 6.18 1.98
CA GLU A 392 14.76 5.00 1.75
C GLU A 392 13.41 5.26 2.42
N GLN A 393 12.31 5.09 1.69
CA GLN A 393 10.94 5.31 2.16
C GLN A 393 10.24 3.99 2.45
N THR A 394 9.23 4.05 3.33
CA THR A 394 8.32 2.93 3.58
C THR A 394 6.91 3.46 3.77
N ALA A 395 5.93 2.60 3.47
CA ALA A 395 4.53 2.83 3.78
C ALA A 395 3.88 1.53 4.21
N GLY A 396 2.79 1.64 4.95
CA GLY A 396 2.05 0.49 5.45
C GLY A 396 0.65 0.84 5.88
N MET A 397 -0.23 -0.17 5.92
CA MET A 397 -1.60 0.01 6.38
C MET A 397 -2.06 -1.25 7.12
N MET A 398 -2.68 -1.06 8.29
CA MET A 398 -3.31 -2.12 9.06
C MET A 398 -4.84 -1.98 8.98
N ILE A 399 -5.51 -3.01 8.47
CA ILE A 399 -6.97 -3.08 8.29
C ILE A 399 -7.54 -4.16 9.21
N ASN A 400 -8.68 -3.88 9.85
CA ASN A 400 -9.49 -4.91 10.50
C ASN A 400 -10.26 -5.73 9.46
N ASN A 401 -9.98 -7.02 9.36
CA ASN A 401 -10.54 -7.88 8.32
C ASN A 401 -12.07 -7.92 8.34
N LYS A 402 -12.67 -7.94 9.54
CA LYS A 402 -14.12 -8.13 9.73
C LYS A 402 -14.94 -6.89 9.35
N THR A 403 -14.34 -5.69 9.39
CA THR A 403 -15.07 -4.44 9.17
C THR A 403 -14.56 -3.58 8.02
N GLY A 404 -13.31 -3.74 7.57
CA GLY A 404 -12.65 -2.79 6.64
C GLY A 404 -12.07 -1.54 7.34
N ALA A 405 -12.19 -1.42 8.66
CA ALA A 405 -11.70 -0.25 9.39
C ALA A 405 -10.16 -0.17 9.36
N ILE A 406 -9.60 0.95 8.92
CA ILE A 406 -8.16 1.21 8.95
C ILE A 406 -7.76 1.53 10.39
N LEU A 407 -7.01 0.63 11.04
CA LEU A 407 -6.59 0.74 12.44
C LEU A 407 -5.34 1.62 12.62
N GLY A 408 -4.50 1.70 11.58
CA GLY A 408 -3.27 2.49 11.58
C GLY A 408 -2.60 2.45 10.22
N MET A 409 -1.70 3.40 9.98
CA MET A 409 -0.94 3.50 8.74
C MET A 409 0.48 4.01 9.03
N ILE A 410 1.36 3.84 8.03
CA ILE A 410 2.64 4.51 7.91
C ILE A 410 2.56 5.21 6.55
N GLU A 411 2.48 6.53 6.56
CA GLU A 411 2.29 7.35 5.36
C GLU A 411 3.63 7.73 4.70
N GLY A 412 4.73 7.60 5.44
CA GLY A 412 6.09 7.91 5.05
C GLY A 412 7.01 7.82 6.26
N ARG A 413 8.29 8.20 6.10
CA ARG A 413 9.25 8.22 7.22
C ARG A 413 9.51 9.60 7.83
N ASP A 414 9.25 10.67 7.09
CA ASP A 414 9.65 12.02 7.49
C ASP A 414 8.87 13.08 6.70
N PHE A 415 7.83 13.62 7.32
CA PHE A 415 6.94 14.61 6.70
C PHE A 415 7.66 15.89 6.25
N ASN A 416 8.78 16.24 6.89
CA ASN A 416 9.52 17.46 6.55
C ASN A 416 10.38 17.28 5.29
N ILE A 417 10.62 16.04 4.86
CA ILE A 417 11.33 15.71 3.62
C ILE A 417 10.36 15.35 2.50
N GLU A 418 9.27 14.66 2.82
CA GLU A 418 8.28 14.21 1.85
C GLU A 418 6.87 14.22 2.44
N GLN A 419 5.97 14.95 1.80
CA GLN A 419 4.61 15.20 2.30
C GLN A 419 3.55 14.28 1.67
N MET A 420 3.89 13.58 0.58
CA MET A 420 3.01 12.57 -0.03
C MET A 420 2.70 11.44 0.96
N ASN A 421 1.42 11.08 1.09
CA ASN A 421 1.01 9.88 1.81
C ASN A 421 1.22 8.65 0.91
N TYR A 422 2.34 7.96 1.10
CA TYR A 422 2.69 6.76 0.35
C TYR A 422 1.76 5.56 0.62
N ALA A 423 0.93 5.57 1.68
CA ALA A 423 -0.02 4.49 1.92
C ALA A 423 -1.26 4.59 1.00
N THR A 424 -1.78 5.79 0.78
CA THR A 424 -3.09 6.01 0.13
C THR A 424 -3.01 6.73 -1.23
N GLN A 425 -1.91 7.44 -1.53
CA GLN A 425 -1.77 8.28 -2.73
C GLN A 425 -0.74 7.73 -3.73
N MET A 426 0.29 7.03 -3.24
CA MET A 426 1.32 6.47 -4.11
C MET A 426 0.81 5.23 -4.82
N VAL A 427 0.93 5.22 -6.15
CA VAL A 427 0.75 4.04 -6.98
C VAL A 427 2.13 3.45 -7.34
N ARG A 428 2.32 2.15 -7.12
CA ARG A 428 3.56 1.40 -7.42
C ARG A 428 3.28 0.00 -7.92
N GLN A 429 4.17 -0.53 -8.76
CA GLN A 429 4.05 -1.89 -9.25
C GLN A 429 4.12 -2.90 -8.08
N PRO A 430 3.10 -3.77 -7.89
CA PRO A 430 3.03 -4.68 -6.74
C PRO A 430 4.04 -5.85 -6.82
N GLY A 431 4.53 -6.16 -8.02
CA GLY A 431 5.28 -7.39 -8.25
C GLY A 431 4.43 -8.64 -7.95
N SER A 432 5.06 -9.66 -7.38
CA SER A 432 4.44 -10.96 -7.10
C SER A 432 3.32 -10.98 -6.02
N THR A 433 2.99 -9.87 -5.35
CA THR A 433 1.79 -9.81 -4.47
C THR A 433 0.48 -9.76 -5.24
N MET A 434 0.50 -9.44 -6.54
CA MET A 434 -0.70 -9.51 -7.39
C MET A 434 -1.11 -10.95 -7.74
N LYS A 435 -0.21 -11.94 -7.58
CA LYS A 435 -0.47 -13.35 -7.94
C LYS A 435 -1.65 -13.97 -7.18
N PRO A 436 -1.75 -13.90 -5.83
CA PRO A 436 -2.95 -14.33 -5.12
C PRO A 436 -4.23 -13.68 -5.66
N ILE A 437 -4.22 -12.37 -5.90
CA ILE A 437 -5.40 -11.57 -6.23
C ILE A 437 -5.92 -11.89 -7.64
N ALA A 438 -5.05 -11.85 -8.66
CA ALA A 438 -5.47 -11.90 -10.07
C ALA A 438 -5.26 -13.26 -10.78
N ALA A 439 -4.46 -14.18 -10.22
CA ALA A 439 -4.33 -15.54 -10.76
C ALA A 439 -4.98 -16.59 -9.85
N TYR A 440 -4.48 -16.72 -8.62
CA TYR A 440 -4.79 -17.92 -7.82
C TYR A 440 -6.19 -17.87 -7.17
N LEU A 441 -6.65 -16.75 -6.60
CA LEU A 441 -8.01 -16.63 -6.06
C LEU A 441 -9.10 -16.90 -7.13
N PRO A 442 -9.12 -16.21 -8.30
CA PRO A 442 -10.14 -16.47 -9.31
C PRO A 442 -10.05 -17.89 -9.89
N ALA A 443 -8.84 -18.46 -10.04
CA ALA A 443 -8.68 -19.84 -10.49
C ALA A 443 -9.16 -20.88 -9.46
N LEU A 444 -8.91 -20.66 -8.17
CA LEU A 444 -9.39 -21.51 -7.08
C LEU A 444 -10.92 -21.47 -6.96
N ASP A 445 -11.54 -20.28 -7.06
CA ASP A 445 -12.99 -20.13 -6.89
C ASP A 445 -13.79 -20.67 -8.08
N ALA A 446 -13.27 -20.48 -9.29
CA ALA A 446 -13.82 -21.08 -10.51
C ALA A 446 -13.56 -22.60 -10.62
N GLY A 447 -12.76 -23.19 -9.72
CA GLY A 447 -12.40 -24.61 -9.76
C GLY A 447 -11.43 -25.00 -10.87
N LEU A 448 -10.78 -24.01 -11.51
CA LEU A 448 -9.80 -24.21 -12.59
C LEU A 448 -8.48 -24.79 -12.08
N ILE A 449 -8.17 -24.57 -10.80
CA ILE A 449 -7.02 -25.15 -10.10
C ILE A 449 -7.39 -25.39 -8.64
N GLN A 450 -6.71 -26.31 -7.97
CA GLN A 450 -6.78 -26.58 -6.52
C GLN A 450 -5.33 -26.78 -6.01
N PRO A 451 -5.02 -26.74 -4.70
CA PRO A 451 -3.65 -26.73 -4.18
C PRO A 451 -2.69 -27.82 -4.73
N ALA A 452 -3.17 -29.05 -4.89
CA ALA A 452 -2.42 -30.17 -5.51
C ALA A 452 -2.54 -30.26 -7.04
N GLY A 453 -3.39 -29.45 -7.67
CA GLY A 453 -3.49 -29.39 -9.12
C GLY A 453 -2.18 -28.94 -9.75
N ILE A 454 -1.87 -29.49 -10.93
CA ILE A 454 -0.57 -29.32 -11.58
C ILE A 454 -0.59 -28.12 -12.53
N LEU A 455 0.51 -27.36 -12.51
CA LEU A 455 0.80 -26.24 -13.39
C LEU A 455 2.17 -26.49 -14.03
N ASP A 456 2.29 -26.13 -15.31
CA ASP A 456 3.53 -26.29 -16.07
C ASP A 456 4.41 -25.03 -16.00
N ASP A 457 5.57 -25.14 -15.37
CA ASP A 457 6.59 -24.08 -15.25
C ASP A 457 7.57 -24.06 -16.45
N ALA A 458 7.13 -24.50 -17.64
CA ALA A 458 7.83 -24.27 -18.89
C ALA A 458 7.67 -22.81 -19.40
N PRO A 459 8.60 -22.31 -20.26
CA PRO A 459 8.54 -20.97 -20.83
C PRO A 459 7.19 -20.60 -21.46
N ILE A 460 6.90 -19.31 -21.45
CA ILE A 460 5.78 -18.70 -22.18
C ILE A 460 6.33 -17.62 -23.12
N ILE A 461 5.82 -17.57 -24.35
CA ILE A 461 6.26 -16.62 -25.38
C ILE A 461 5.17 -15.57 -25.52
N LEU A 462 5.45 -14.35 -25.07
CA LEU A 462 4.53 -13.22 -25.09
C LEU A 462 4.90 -12.25 -26.22
N LYS A 463 3.92 -11.51 -26.75
CA LYS A 463 4.21 -10.47 -27.75
C LYS A 463 4.74 -9.22 -27.05
N ASP A 464 5.70 -8.52 -27.65
CA ASP A 464 6.31 -7.31 -27.08
C ASP A 464 5.53 -6.01 -27.37
N GLY A 465 4.36 -6.11 -28.01
CA GLY A 465 3.57 -4.98 -28.51
C GLY A 465 3.94 -4.53 -29.93
N GLY A 466 5.03 -5.04 -30.49
CA GLY A 466 5.46 -4.85 -31.87
C GLY A 466 5.42 -6.16 -32.67
N LYS A 467 6.49 -6.40 -33.44
CA LYS A 467 6.70 -7.66 -34.20
C LYS A 467 7.59 -8.67 -33.47
N GLY A 468 8.03 -8.38 -32.24
CA GLY A 468 8.94 -9.21 -31.47
C GLY A 468 8.24 -9.97 -30.35
N PHE A 469 9.06 -10.66 -29.56
CA PHE A 469 8.61 -11.47 -28.43
C PHE A 469 9.39 -11.19 -27.17
N HIS A 470 8.72 -11.34 -26.04
CA HIS A 470 9.30 -11.37 -24.71
C HIS A 470 9.07 -12.75 -24.10
N ILE A 471 10.12 -13.34 -23.52
CA ILE A 471 10.05 -14.61 -22.79
C ILE A 471 10.32 -14.31 -21.31
N PRO A 472 9.28 -14.24 -20.46
CA PRO A 472 9.45 -14.04 -19.02
C PRO A 472 10.27 -15.17 -18.39
N LYS A 473 10.86 -14.87 -17.22
CA LYS A 473 11.72 -15.80 -16.48
C LYS A 473 11.28 -15.88 -15.02
N ASN A 474 11.55 -17.01 -14.38
CA ASN A 474 11.49 -17.11 -12.93
C ASN A 474 12.69 -16.40 -12.28
N ALA A 475 12.55 -15.94 -11.04
CA ALA A 475 13.60 -15.22 -10.31
C ALA A 475 14.87 -16.08 -10.04
N ASN A 476 14.74 -17.41 -10.09
CA ASN A 476 15.85 -18.36 -9.99
C ASN A 476 16.52 -18.66 -11.35
N ASN A 477 16.02 -18.09 -12.46
CA ASN A 477 16.43 -18.38 -13.84
C ASN A 477 16.30 -19.85 -14.26
N ARG A 478 15.33 -20.59 -13.71
CA ARG A 478 15.05 -22.00 -14.07
C ARG A 478 13.57 -22.21 -14.44
N TYR A 479 13.32 -23.40 -15.00
CA TYR A 479 12.02 -23.88 -15.44
C TYR A 479 11.78 -25.25 -14.79
N GLN A 480 10.99 -25.29 -13.71
CA GLN A 480 10.87 -26.48 -12.84
C GLN A 480 9.94 -27.57 -13.41
N GLY A 481 9.37 -27.37 -14.60
CA GLY A 481 8.47 -28.34 -15.21
C GLY A 481 7.13 -28.44 -14.50
N LEU A 482 6.57 -29.64 -14.41
CA LEU A 482 5.30 -29.88 -13.75
C LEU A 482 5.39 -29.73 -12.22
N VAL A 483 4.67 -28.73 -11.67
CA VAL A 483 4.67 -28.38 -10.25
C VAL A 483 3.24 -28.21 -9.71
N THR A 484 3.03 -28.45 -8.41
CA THR A 484 1.71 -28.18 -7.80
C THR A 484 1.45 -26.67 -7.69
N ALA A 485 0.17 -26.27 -7.73
CA ALA A 485 -0.24 -24.89 -7.51
C ALA A 485 0.26 -24.34 -6.16
N ARG A 486 0.28 -25.17 -5.10
CA ARG A 486 0.89 -24.84 -3.81
C ARG A 486 2.38 -24.53 -3.95
N TYR A 487 3.16 -25.38 -4.61
CA TYR A 487 4.60 -25.17 -4.80
C TYR A 487 4.88 -23.91 -5.63
N ALA A 488 4.12 -23.71 -6.70
CA ALA A 488 4.23 -22.54 -7.56
C ALA A 488 3.98 -21.22 -6.81
N LEU A 489 2.98 -21.17 -5.91
CA LEU A 489 2.73 -19.99 -5.07
C LEU A 489 3.77 -19.84 -3.94
N ASN A 490 4.15 -20.94 -3.28
CA ASN A 490 5.17 -21.01 -2.22
C ASN A 490 6.51 -20.39 -2.68
N LYS A 491 7.07 -20.92 -3.78
CA LYS A 491 8.32 -20.42 -4.38
C LYS A 491 8.09 -19.18 -5.27
N SER A 492 6.86 -18.70 -5.37
CA SER A 492 6.47 -17.47 -6.07
C SER A 492 6.87 -17.45 -7.56
N LEU A 493 6.68 -18.58 -8.25
CA LEU A 493 7.04 -18.76 -9.66
C LEU A 493 6.23 -17.82 -10.56
N ASN A 494 6.85 -17.34 -11.64
CA ASN A 494 6.25 -16.38 -12.57
C ASN A 494 5.40 -17.08 -13.63
N LEU A 495 5.93 -18.13 -14.27
CA LEU A 495 5.30 -18.77 -15.43
C LEU A 495 3.95 -19.45 -15.10
N PRO A 496 3.80 -20.18 -13.98
CA PRO A 496 2.52 -20.80 -13.62
C PRO A 496 1.45 -19.74 -13.31
N ALA A 497 1.84 -18.61 -12.72
CA ALA A 497 0.94 -17.49 -12.47
C ALA A 497 0.53 -16.78 -13.77
N LEU A 498 1.46 -16.61 -14.72
CA LEU A 498 1.19 -16.06 -16.05
C LEU A 498 0.27 -16.97 -16.87
N LYS A 499 0.46 -18.29 -16.85
CA LYS A 499 -0.42 -19.26 -17.53
C LYS A 499 -1.81 -19.28 -16.89
N LEU A 500 -1.92 -19.29 -15.55
CA LEU A 500 -3.21 -19.16 -14.86
C LEU A 500 -3.95 -17.88 -15.28
N PHE A 501 -3.27 -16.73 -15.28
CA PHE A 501 -3.83 -15.43 -15.62
C PHE A 501 -4.22 -15.30 -17.09
N ASN A 502 -3.31 -15.62 -18.02
CA ASN A 502 -3.52 -15.43 -19.45
C ASN A 502 -4.40 -16.52 -20.08
N GLU A 503 -4.23 -17.79 -19.69
CA GLU A 503 -4.75 -18.95 -20.45
C GLU A 503 -5.94 -19.64 -19.76
N LYS A 504 -5.98 -19.67 -18.42
CA LYS A 504 -7.03 -20.40 -17.67
C LYS A 504 -8.13 -19.46 -17.13
N VAL A 505 -7.75 -18.36 -16.48
CA VAL A 505 -8.70 -17.33 -15.97
C VAL A 505 -9.07 -16.34 -17.07
N GLY A 506 -8.09 -15.83 -17.80
CA GLY A 506 -8.23 -14.75 -18.78
C GLY A 506 -8.13 -13.36 -18.14
N ILE A 507 -7.40 -12.45 -18.80
CA ILE A 507 -7.03 -11.12 -18.29
C ILE A 507 -8.27 -10.31 -17.85
N GLU A 508 -9.32 -10.28 -18.67
CA GLU A 508 -10.55 -9.52 -18.37
C GLU A 508 -11.23 -9.98 -17.09
N LYS A 509 -11.36 -11.30 -16.89
CA LYS A 509 -11.98 -11.89 -15.69
C LYS A 509 -11.10 -11.69 -14.46
N ALA A 510 -9.79 -11.80 -14.62
CA ALA A 510 -8.82 -11.53 -13.56
C ALA A 510 -8.92 -10.09 -13.06
N TRP A 511 -8.99 -9.10 -13.96
CA TRP A 511 -9.13 -7.69 -13.57
C TRP A 511 -10.53 -7.32 -13.07
N ALA A 512 -11.60 -7.90 -13.64
CA ALA A 512 -12.94 -7.75 -13.08
C ALA A 512 -13.01 -8.30 -11.64
N PHE A 513 -12.34 -9.43 -11.36
CA PHE A 513 -12.23 -9.99 -10.02
C PHE A 513 -11.39 -9.09 -9.08
N SER A 514 -10.23 -8.59 -9.53
CA SER A 514 -9.42 -7.64 -8.74
C SER A 514 -10.17 -6.35 -8.40
N LYS A 515 -10.95 -5.79 -9.35
CA LYS A 515 -11.76 -4.58 -9.10
C LYS A 515 -12.83 -4.80 -8.02
N LYS A 516 -13.44 -5.99 -7.94
CA LYS A 516 -14.35 -6.37 -6.83
C LYS A 516 -13.67 -6.47 -5.46
N LEU A 517 -12.34 -6.53 -5.41
CA LEU A 517 -11.54 -6.56 -4.19
C LEU A 517 -10.93 -5.19 -3.86
N GLY A 518 -11.48 -4.11 -4.39
CA GLY A 518 -11.05 -2.75 -4.08
C GLY A 518 -9.76 -2.31 -4.78
N ILE A 519 -9.30 -3.01 -5.82
CA ILE A 519 -8.21 -2.49 -6.67
C ILE A 519 -8.79 -1.47 -7.66
N THR A 520 -8.65 -0.19 -7.33
CA THR A 520 -9.20 0.95 -8.08
C THR A 520 -8.31 1.38 -9.25
N THR A 521 -7.01 1.11 -9.17
CA THR A 521 -5.99 1.68 -10.08
C THR A 521 -5.88 1.03 -11.46
N ILE A 522 -6.56 -0.10 -11.73
CA ILE A 522 -6.45 -0.85 -13.00
C ILE A 522 -7.01 -0.05 -14.19
N GLN A 523 -6.14 0.25 -15.15
CA GLN A 523 -6.41 1.03 -16.36
C GLN A 523 -6.77 0.15 -17.57
N ASP A 524 -7.33 0.75 -18.62
CA ASP A 524 -7.68 0.04 -19.86
C ASP A 524 -6.46 -0.61 -20.56
N ASP A 525 -5.27 0.00 -20.43
CA ASP A 525 -4.02 -0.58 -20.95
C ASP A 525 -3.61 -1.86 -20.21
N ASP A 526 -3.97 -2.00 -18.93
CA ASP A 526 -3.64 -3.19 -18.13
C ASP A 526 -4.41 -4.44 -18.63
N TYR A 527 -5.53 -4.26 -19.34
CA TYR A 527 -6.25 -5.37 -20.00
C TYR A 527 -5.49 -5.96 -21.20
N LYS A 528 -4.43 -5.28 -21.68
CA LYS A 528 -3.50 -5.77 -22.70
C LYS A 528 -2.18 -6.26 -22.10
N ALA A 529 -1.95 -6.00 -20.80
CA ALA A 529 -0.70 -6.32 -20.12
C ALA A 529 -0.61 -7.81 -19.73
N GLN A 530 -0.09 -8.63 -20.65
CA GLN A 530 0.12 -10.08 -20.45
C GLN A 530 1.00 -10.44 -19.23
N THR A 531 1.73 -9.47 -18.66
CA THR A 531 2.58 -9.59 -17.46
C THR A 531 2.01 -8.90 -16.21
N GLY A 532 0.81 -8.34 -16.25
CA GLY A 532 0.26 -7.55 -15.14
C GLY A 532 0.12 -8.32 -13.82
N VAL A 533 -0.19 -9.63 -13.85
CA VAL A 533 -0.28 -10.49 -12.64
C VAL A 533 1.05 -10.70 -11.90
N ILE A 534 2.18 -10.43 -12.55
CA ILE A 534 3.50 -10.42 -11.91
C ILE A 534 3.98 -9.01 -11.56
N GLY A 535 3.10 -8.00 -11.69
CA GLY A 535 3.33 -6.60 -11.31
C GLY A 535 3.47 -5.62 -12.47
N GLY A 536 3.47 -6.08 -13.73
CA GLY A 536 3.64 -5.26 -14.93
C GLY A 536 2.41 -4.42 -15.29
N LEU A 537 1.96 -3.58 -14.36
CA LEU A 537 0.85 -2.64 -14.54
C LEU A 537 1.37 -1.26 -14.96
N LYS A 538 0.53 -0.48 -15.67
CA LYS A 538 0.83 0.86 -16.18
C LYS A 538 1.26 1.84 -15.08
N TYR A 539 0.53 1.86 -13.98
CA TYR A 539 0.86 2.65 -12.79
C TYR A 539 1.18 1.77 -11.57
N GLY A 540 0.44 0.67 -11.39
CA GLY A 540 0.55 -0.21 -10.22
C GLY A 540 -0.69 -0.17 -9.34
N VAL A 541 -0.51 -0.29 -8.02
CA VAL A 541 -1.55 -0.22 -6.98
C VAL A 541 -1.08 0.64 -5.80
N THR A 542 -2.02 1.12 -4.98
CA THR A 542 -1.70 1.75 -3.68
C THR A 542 -1.43 0.68 -2.60
N VAL A 543 -0.91 1.10 -1.44
CA VAL A 543 -0.84 0.19 -0.27
C VAL A 543 -2.25 -0.08 0.27
N GLU A 544 -3.13 0.93 0.27
CA GLU A 544 -4.55 0.83 0.64
C GLU A 544 -5.26 -0.27 -0.17
N ASP A 545 -5.36 -0.12 -1.51
CA ASP A 545 -5.99 -1.08 -2.45
C ASP A 545 -5.53 -2.52 -2.20
N LEU A 546 -4.21 -2.74 -2.15
CA LEU A 546 -3.67 -4.10 -2.06
C LEU A 546 -3.82 -4.69 -0.65
N THR A 547 -3.75 -3.88 0.40
CA THR A 547 -4.04 -4.34 1.77
C THR A 547 -5.52 -4.69 1.92
N ASN A 548 -6.39 -3.85 1.35
CA ASN A 548 -7.84 -4.02 1.32
C ASN A 548 -8.23 -5.34 0.65
N ALA A 549 -7.68 -5.61 -0.55
CA ALA A 549 -7.88 -6.87 -1.25
C ALA A 549 -7.44 -8.10 -0.45
N TYR A 550 -6.29 -8.04 0.24
CA TYR A 550 -5.83 -9.15 1.10
C TYR A 550 -6.68 -9.33 2.36
N SER A 551 -7.31 -8.26 2.88
CA SER A 551 -8.18 -8.34 4.06
C SER A 551 -9.39 -9.26 3.85
N SER A 552 -9.92 -9.31 2.62
CA SER A 552 -10.97 -10.24 2.23
C SER A 552 -10.58 -11.71 2.45
N ILE A 553 -9.29 -12.07 2.31
CA ILE A 553 -8.82 -13.45 2.47
C ILE A 553 -8.85 -13.84 3.96
N GLY A 554 -8.37 -12.95 4.82
CA GLY A 554 -8.48 -13.10 6.27
C GLY A 554 -9.94 -13.13 6.74
N ASN A 555 -10.83 -12.41 6.05
CA ASN A 555 -12.29 -12.38 6.28
C ASN A 555 -13.08 -13.46 5.52
N GLN A 556 -12.47 -14.61 5.21
CA GLN A 556 -13.14 -15.77 4.59
C GLN A 556 -13.83 -15.48 3.24
N GLY A 557 -13.28 -14.55 2.44
CA GLY A 557 -13.81 -14.16 1.13
C GLY A 557 -14.90 -13.09 1.15
N ALA A 558 -15.25 -12.55 2.33
CA ALA A 558 -16.10 -11.38 2.45
C ALA A 558 -15.23 -10.10 2.40
N PHE A 559 -15.36 -9.35 1.31
CA PHE A 559 -14.73 -8.06 1.12
C PHE A 559 -15.52 -6.96 1.86
N ASN A 560 -14.82 -6.14 2.64
CA ASN A 560 -15.31 -4.87 3.15
C ASN A 560 -14.38 -3.79 2.63
N ASP A 561 -14.92 -2.72 2.06
CA ASP A 561 -14.06 -1.65 1.57
C ASP A 561 -13.35 -0.91 2.71
N ALA A 562 -12.12 -0.46 2.44
CA ALA A 562 -11.27 0.15 3.46
C ALA A 562 -11.78 1.56 3.81
N TYR A 563 -11.96 1.85 5.09
CA TYR A 563 -12.42 3.17 5.53
C TYR A 563 -11.63 3.70 6.72
N MET A 564 -11.40 5.02 6.69
CA MET A 564 -10.67 5.77 7.72
C MET A 564 -11.60 6.61 8.60
N ILE A 565 -12.73 7.07 8.08
CA ILE A 565 -13.66 7.96 8.80
C ILE A 565 -14.81 7.12 9.32
N GLU A 566 -14.95 7.02 10.63
CA GLU A 566 -16.03 6.29 11.30
C GLU A 566 -17.33 7.12 11.26
N LYS A 567 -17.24 8.40 11.63
CA LYS A 567 -18.39 9.32 11.62
C LYS A 567 -17.98 10.79 11.55
N ILE A 568 -18.87 11.62 11.02
CA ILE A 568 -18.76 13.09 11.05
C ILE A 568 -19.99 13.64 11.76
N VAL A 569 -19.75 14.49 12.75
CA VAL A 569 -20.78 15.18 13.56
C VAL A 569 -20.64 16.67 13.31
N ASP A 570 -21.74 17.40 13.11
CA ASP A 570 -21.73 18.86 12.94
C ASP A 570 -21.49 19.61 14.27
N ALA A 571 -21.43 20.95 14.19
CA ALA A 571 -21.24 21.82 15.35
C ALA A 571 -22.34 21.62 16.41
N GLN A 572 -23.59 21.37 15.96
CA GLN A 572 -24.79 21.19 16.76
C GLN A 572 -24.87 19.80 17.43
N GLY A 573 -24.00 18.86 17.05
CA GLY A 573 -23.95 17.51 17.63
C GLY A 573 -24.76 16.47 16.85
N LYS A 574 -25.30 16.81 15.68
CA LYS A 574 -25.99 15.86 14.81
C LYS A 574 -24.97 15.07 13.98
N ILE A 575 -25.12 13.75 13.96
CA ILE A 575 -24.36 12.86 13.10
C ILE A 575 -24.84 13.08 11.65
N ILE A 576 -23.95 13.57 10.79
CA ILE A 576 -24.22 13.78 9.35
C ILE A 576 -23.65 12.67 8.47
N TYR A 577 -22.64 11.95 8.97
CA TYR A 577 -22.08 10.74 8.38
C TYR A 577 -21.81 9.72 9.48
N GLN A 578 -22.11 8.46 9.20
CA GLN A 578 -21.69 7.30 9.99
C GLN A 578 -21.45 6.18 9.00
N HIS A 579 -20.25 5.60 9.01
CA HIS A 579 -19.91 4.49 8.13
C HIS A 579 -20.81 3.28 8.44
N LYS A 580 -21.20 2.56 7.39
CA LYS A 580 -21.99 1.33 7.46
C LYS A 580 -21.24 0.23 6.73
N VAL A 581 -20.74 -0.74 7.50
CA VAL A 581 -20.07 -1.93 6.98
C VAL A 581 -21.05 -2.72 6.10
N ASN A 582 -20.68 -2.95 4.85
CA ASN A 582 -21.50 -3.66 3.86
C ASN A 582 -20.67 -4.76 3.17
N PRO A 583 -20.57 -5.95 3.77
CA PRO A 583 -19.68 -7.01 3.28
C PRO A 583 -20.21 -7.66 1.99
N GLU A 584 -19.37 -7.71 0.94
CA GLU A 584 -19.64 -8.48 -0.29
C GLU A 584 -18.90 -9.82 -0.25
N GLN A 585 -19.60 -10.95 -0.36
CA GLN A 585 -18.97 -12.27 -0.48
C GLN A 585 -18.48 -12.50 -1.92
N VAL A 586 -17.26 -12.03 -2.23
CA VAL A 586 -16.70 -12.03 -3.60
C VAL A 586 -16.27 -13.42 -4.06
N TYR A 587 -15.83 -14.28 -3.13
CA TYR A 587 -15.43 -15.67 -3.39
C TYR A 587 -15.72 -16.55 -2.16
N SER A 588 -15.72 -17.87 -2.33
CA SER A 588 -16.16 -18.80 -1.28
C SER A 588 -15.20 -18.85 -0.07
N LYS A 589 -15.75 -19.17 1.12
CA LYS A 589 -14.97 -19.42 2.34
C LYS A 589 -13.92 -20.52 2.13
N GLN A 590 -14.27 -21.53 1.34
CA GLN A 590 -13.38 -22.62 0.95
C GLN A 590 -12.18 -22.08 0.15
N THR A 591 -12.41 -21.25 -0.87
CA THR A 591 -11.34 -20.58 -1.62
C THR A 591 -10.44 -19.74 -0.72
N ALA A 592 -11.01 -18.95 0.19
CA ALA A 592 -10.25 -18.15 1.15
C ALA A 592 -9.35 -19.02 2.04
N TYR A 593 -9.86 -20.15 2.54
CA TYR A 593 -9.10 -21.09 3.35
C TYR A 593 -7.99 -21.80 2.57
N LEU A 594 -8.25 -22.24 1.33
CA LEU A 594 -7.24 -22.85 0.45
C LEU A 594 -6.11 -21.84 0.16
N MET A 595 -6.45 -20.57 -0.14
CA MET A 595 -5.48 -19.51 -0.33
C MET A 595 -4.65 -19.25 0.93
N THR A 596 -5.30 -19.13 2.09
CA THR A 596 -4.64 -18.96 3.39
C THR A 596 -3.65 -20.09 3.66
N ASP A 597 -4.05 -21.33 3.44
CA ASP A 597 -3.21 -22.50 3.69
C ASP A 597 -2.03 -22.60 2.71
N MET A 598 -2.23 -22.26 1.42
CA MET A 598 -1.13 -22.12 0.47
C MET A 598 -0.16 -21.01 0.90
N LEU A 599 -0.66 -19.84 1.30
CA LEU A 599 0.16 -18.70 1.75
C LEU A 599 0.90 -18.96 3.07
N ARG A 600 0.44 -19.89 3.91
CA ARG A 600 1.19 -20.35 5.09
C ARG A 600 2.57 -20.89 4.69
N THR A 601 2.65 -21.64 3.59
CA THR A 601 3.90 -22.25 3.12
C THR A 601 4.92 -21.22 2.64
N VAL A 602 4.48 -20.04 2.18
CA VAL A 602 5.36 -18.92 1.79
C VAL A 602 6.23 -18.46 2.96
N ILE A 603 5.72 -18.53 4.21
CA ILE A 603 6.47 -18.20 5.42
C ILE A 603 7.27 -19.40 5.93
N THR A 604 6.67 -20.60 5.97
CA THR A 604 7.32 -21.76 6.62
C THR A 604 8.47 -22.37 5.79
N ASP A 605 8.38 -22.34 4.46
CA ASP A 605 9.34 -22.95 3.52
C ASP A 605 9.62 -22.05 2.28
N GLY A 606 9.00 -20.88 2.19
CA GLY A 606 9.00 -20.06 0.97
C GLY A 606 9.83 -18.79 1.01
N THR A 607 9.41 -17.84 0.18
CA THR A 607 10.12 -16.57 -0.05
C THR A 607 10.13 -15.63 1.17
N ALA A 608 9.29 -15.88 2.18
CA ALA A 608 9.12 -15.03 3.37
C ALA A 608 9.93 -15.50 4.60
N SER A 609 11.07 -16.17 4.39
CA SER A 609 11.91 -16.71 5.47
C SER A 609 12.42 -15.67 6.48
N THR A 610 12.49 -14.39 6.11
CA THR A 610 12.82 -13.29 7.06
C THR A 610 11.72 -13.09 8.09
N VAL A 611 10.43 -13.25 7.71
CA VAL A 611 9.31 -13.19 8.65
C VAL A 611 9.36 -14.37 9.62
N LYS A 612 9.66 -15.58 9.14
CA LYS A 612 9.87 -16.79 9.96
C LYS A 612 10.94 -16.60 11.03
N LYS A 613 12.00 -15.83 10.75
CA LYS A 613 13.08 -15.53 11.70
C LYS A 613 12.72 -14.43 12.72
N ASN A 614 11.99 -13.40 12.29
CA ASN A 614 11.87 -12.15 13.04
C ASN A 614 10.52 -11.97 13.78
N TYR A 615 9.49 -12.74 13.43
CA TYR A 615 8.19 -12.69 14.10
C TYR A 615 8.21 -13.53 15.39
N LYS A 616 7.79 -12.92 16.51
CA LYS A 616 7.93 -13.52 17.84
C LYS A 616 6.73 -14.35 18.28
N HIS A 617 5.53 -14.03 17.78
CA HIS A 617 4.26 -14.50 18.35
C HIS A 617 3.67 -15.72 17.62
N PHE A 618 4.50 -16.56 17.00
CA PHE A 618 4.07 -17.75 16.24
C PHE A 618 3.19 -18.74 17.04
N LYS A 619 3.25 -18.70 18.37
CA LYS A 619 2.43 -19.54 19.26
C LYS A 619 1.06 -18.94 19.57
N ASP A 620 0.94 -17.61 19.50
CA ASP A 620 -0.19 -16.86 20.07
C ASP A 620 -1.05 -16.17 19.01
N VAL A 621 -0.48 -15.93 17.83
CA VAL A 621 -1.13 -15.22 16.72
C VAL A 621 -0.67 -15.86 15.40
N PRO A 622 -1.56 -16.54 14.65
CA PRO A 622 -1.19 -17.22 13.42
C PRO A 622 -1.05 -16.21 12.28
N ILE A 623 0.01 -16.34 11.48
CA ILE A 623 0.28 -15.46 10.34
C ILE A 623 0.44 -16.25 9.04
N VAL A 624 0.04 -15.63 7.93
CA VAL A 624 0.33 -16.02 6.55
C VAL A 624 0.64 -14.77 5.72
N GLY A 625 1.22 -14.91 4.54
CA GLY A 625 1.47 -13.74 3.70
C GLY A 625 2.20 -14.01 2.39
N LYS A 626 2.41 -12.95 1.61
CA LYS A 626 3.01 -12.98 0.28
C LYS A 626 4.05 -11.88 0.09
N THR A 627 5.21 -12.26 -0.46
CA THR A 627 6.25 -11.31 -0.90
C THR A 627 5.97 -10.78 -2.31
N GLY A 628 6.32 -9.52 -2.53
CA GLY A 628 6.39 -8.88 -3.84
C GLY A 628 7.73 -8.17 -4.02
N SER A 629 8.21 -8.09 -5.25
CA SER A 629 9.41 -7.35 -5.63
C SER A 629 9.27 -6.96 -7.10
N THR A 630 9.63 -5.74 -7.46
CA THR A 630 9.71 -5.28 -8.85
C THR A 630 11.09 -5.60 -9.46
N GLN A 631 11.23 -5.37 -10.76
CA GLN A 631 12.51 -5.56 -11.44
C GLN A 631 13.62 -4.74 -10.76
N ASN A 632 14.80 -5.34 -10.62
CA ASN A 632 15.96 -4.75 -9.94
C ASN A 632 15.73 -4.33 -8.46
N TYR A 633 14.62 -4.73 -7.84
CA TYR A 633 14.22 -4.31 -6.49
C TYR A 633 14.06 -2.78 -6.35
N GLY A 634 13.41 -2.12 -7.31
CA GLY A 634 12.96 -0.72 -7.13
C GLY A 634 11.97 -0.59 -5.96
N ASP A 635 11.07 -1.56 -5.86
CA ASP A 635 10.05 -1.68 -4.82
C ASP A 635 10.05 -3.12 -4.27
N VAL A 636 9.89 -3.24 -2.95
CA VAL A 636 9.63 -4.52 -2.29
C VAL A 636 8.41 -4.43 -1.39
N TRP A 637 7.63 -5.50 -1.38
CA TRP A 637 6.33 -5.57 -0.74
C TRP A 637 6.22 -6.80 0.15
N PHE A 638 5.47 -6.67 1.23
CA PHE A 638 4.96 -7.82 1.97
C PHE A 638 3.51 -7.58 2.38
N MET A 639 2.63 -8.48 1.96
CA MET A 639 1.21 -8.49 2.34
C MET A 639 0.99 -9.67 3.28
N GLY A 640 0.72 -9.43 4.55
CA GLY A 640 0.58 -10.47 5.57
C GLY A 640 -0.62 -10.23 6.47
N TYR A 641 -1.26 -11.31 6.91
CA TYR A 641 -2.49 -11.22 7.70
C TYR A 641 -2.61 -12.33 8.75
N THR A 642 -3.40 -12.00 9.77
CA THR A 642 -3.99 -12.90 10.77
C THR A 642 -5.47 -13.10 10.42
N PRO A 643 -6.25 -13.87 11.18
CA PRO A 643 -7.71 -13.92 10.97
C PRO A 643 -8.40 -12.58 11.29
N ASP A 644 -7.85 -11.75 12.20
CA ASP A 644 -8.48 -10.51 12.66
C ASP A 644 -8.02 -9.25 11.92
N VAL A 645 -6.75 -9.19 11.50
CA VAL A 645 -6.17 -8.01 10.83
C VAL A 645 -5.27 -8.36 9.64
N THR A 646 -5.14 -7.43 8.70
CA THR A 646 -4.20 -7.48 7.59
C THR A 646 -3.27 -6.28 7.66
N LEU A 647 -1.97 -6.52 7.48
CA LEU A 647 -0.95 -5.48 7.35
C LEU A 647 -0.25 -5.62 5.99
N GLY A 648 -0.36 -4.57 5.17
CA GLY A 648 0.47 -4.39 3.98
C GLY A 648 1.66 -3.50 4.30
N MET A 649 2.83 -3.81 3.74
CA MET A 649 4.05 -2.99 3.82
C MET A 649 4.70 -2.86 2.43
N TRP A 650 5.11 -1.64 2.09
CA TRP A 650 5.96 -1.27 0.95
C TRP A 650 7.27 -0.64 1.43
N VAL A 651 8.35 -0.87 0.68
CA VAL A 651 9.63 -0.17 0.83
C VAL A 651 10.19 0.12 -0.57
N GLY A 652 10.75 1.32 -0.75
CA GLY A 652 11.39 1.75 -1.98
C GLY A 652 11.99 3.15 -1.84
N TYR A 653 12.17 3.84 -2.97
CA TYR A 653 12.58 5.24 -3.02
C TYR A 653 11.49 6.11 -3.66
N LYS A 654 11.58 7.44 -3.46
CA LYS A 654 10.68 8.43 -4.08
C LYS A 654 10.62 8.28 -5.60
N GLU A 655 11.78 8.21 -6.24
CA GLU A 655 11.92 8.03 -7.69
C GLU A 655 12.10 6.54 -8.04
N GLN A 656 11.29 6.02 -8.96
CA GLN A 656 11.27 4.59 -9.34
C GLN A 656 12.57 4.09 -9.98
N ILE A 657 13.40 5.00 -10.51
CA ILE A 657 14.72 4.66 -11.07
C ILE A 657 15.72 4.20 -9.99
N ASN A 658 15.47 4.54 -8.73
CA ASN A 658 16.35 4.20 -7.61
C ASN A 658 16.00 2.83 -7.02
N THR A 659 17.00 1.97 -6.87
CA THR A 659 16.83 0.57 -6.46
C THR A 659 17.40 0.26 -5.09
N LEU A 660 16.82 -0.74 -4.42
CA LEU A 660 17.25 -1.28 -3.13
C LEU A 660 18.46 -2.24 -3.33
N GLN A 661 19.51 -2.06 -2.54
CA GLN A 661 20.81 -2.73 -2.72
C GLN A 661 21.20 -3.58 -1.50
N GLY A 662 21.91 -4.68 -1.76
CA GLY A 662 22.24 -5.68 -0.73
C GLY A 662 21.03 -6.47 -0.23
N ASP A 663 21.27 -7.59 0.45
CA ASP A 663 20.20 -8.54 0.81
C ASP A 663 19.27 -8.04 1.91
N THR A 664 19.71 -7.09 2.74
CA THR A 664 18.88 -6.45 3.77
C THR A 664 17.80 -5.58 3.14
N GLN A 665 18.15 -4.61 2.29
CA GLN A 665 17.17 -3.71 1.66
C GLN A 665 16.16 -4.51 0.81
N LYS A 666 16.63 -5.52 0.06
CA LYS A 666 15.78 -6.41 -0.77
C LYS A 666 14.75 -7.23 0.02
N ARG A 667 14.92 -7.38 1.33
CA ARG A 667 14.00 -8.10 2.24
C ARG A 667 13.30 -7.17 3.22
N GLN A 668 13.48 -5.85 3.08
CA GLN A 668 13.14 -4.88 4.10
C GLN A 668 11.65 -4.81 4.43
N ALA A 669 10.75 -4.92 3.45
CA ALA A 669 9.31 -4.98 3.71
C ALA A 669 8.93 -6.15 4.64
N GLN A 670 9.61 -7.31 4.54
CA GLN A 670 9.41 -8.43 5.45
C GLN A 670 9.93 -8.12 6.88
N THR A 671 11.10 -7.47 6.95
CA THR A 671 11.72 -7.06 8.23
C THR A 671 10.84 -6.06 8.98
N LEU A 672 10.39 -5.01 8.30
CA LEU A 672 9.54 -3.97 8.88
C LEU A 672 8.16 -4.52 9.25
N TRP A 673 7.54 -5.35 8.38
CA TRP A 673 6.26 -6.00 8.70
C TRP A 673 6.36 -6.82 9.99
N ALA A 674 7.40 -7.63 10.16
CA ALA A 674 7.58 -8.42 11.38
C ALA A 674 7.81 -7.53 12.62
N LYS A 675 8.58 -6.44 12.49
CA LYS A 675 8.79 -5.46 13.58
C LYS A 675 7.50 -4.75 13.98
N VAL A 676 6.72 -4.27 12.99
CA VAL A 676 5.42 -3.63 13.21
C VAL A 676 4.45 -4.60 13.88
N MET A 677 4.30 -5.82 13.37
CA MET A 677 3.38 -6.81 13.94
C MET A 677 3.75 -7.17 15.38
N ASN A 678 5.04 -7.39 15.68
CA ASN A 678 5.48 -7.60 17.06
C ASN A 678 5.10 -6.39 17.95
N ALA A 679 5.44 -5.16 17.53
CA ALA A 679 5.18 -3.95 18.31
C ALA A 679 3.68 -3.65 18.53
N VAL A 680 2.82 -4.00 17.56
CA VAL A 680 1.36 -3.87 17.70
C VAL A 680 0.79 -4.96 18.61
N ILE A 681 1.24 -6.22 18.50
CA ILE A 681 0.81 -7.31 19.39
C ILE A 681 1.25 -7.04 20.83
N ASP A 682 2.48 -6.57 21.05
CA ASP A 682 3.02 -6.22 22.37
C ASP A 682 2.23 -5.08 23.05
N LYS A 683 1.74 -4.09 22.28
CA LYS A 683 0.96 -2.96 22.81
C LYS A 683 -0.56 -3.18 22.85
N GLN A 684 -1.07 -4.10 22.04
CA GLN A 684 -2.51 -4.27 21.82
C GLN A 684 -2.91 -5.71 21.46
N PRO A 685 -2.67 -6.68 22.36
CA PRO A 685 -2.98 -8.09 22.13
C PRO A 685 -4.49 -8.34 21.95
N GLU A 686 -5.36 -7.43 22.42
CA GLU A 686 -6.82 -7.50 22.27
C GLU A 686 -7.31 -7.40 20.82
N LEU A 687 -6.47 -7.00 19.87
CA LEU A 687 -6.78 -7.04 18.43
C LEU A 687 -6.64 -8.44 17.81
N PHE A 688 -6.00 -9.39 18.52
CA PHE A 688 -5.60 -10.71 18.01
C PHE A 688 -6.26 -11.84 18.79
N VAL A 689 -7.59 -11.77 18.90
CA VAL A 689 -8.41 -12.73 19.66
C VAL A 689 -8.48 -14.11 19.00
N THR A 690 -8.41 -14.18 17.67
CA THR A 690 -8.62 -15.40 16.89
C THR A 690 -7.29 -16.16 16.73
N LYS A 691 -7.20 -17.35 17.35
CA LYS A 691 -5.94 -18.12 17.47
C LYS A 691 -5.64 -19.07 16.30
N GLU A 692 -6.60 -19.29 15.42
CA GLU A 692 -6.43 -20.13 14.23
C GLU A 692 -7.25 -19.62 13.04
N PHE A 693 -6.86 -20.04 11.83
CA PHE A 693 -7.69 -19.82 10.65
C PHE A 693 -8.75 -20.90 10.58
N ALA A 694 -10.01 -20.56 10.88
CA ALA A 694 -11.11 -21.50 10.93
C ALA A 694 -11.28 -22.24 9.59
N LYS A 695 -11.25 -23.58 9.64
CA LYS A 695 -11.46 -24.45 8.48
C LYS A 695 -12.96 -24.55 8.17
N PRO A 696 -13.45 -24.11 7.00
CA PRO A 696 -14.84 -24.26 6.62
C PRO A 696 -15.16 -25.71 6.24
N GLU A 697 -16.45 -26.05 6.30
CA GLU A 697 -16.98 -27.31 5.76
C GLU A 697 -16.69 -27.45 4.27
N GLY A 698 -16.70 -28.69 3.78
CA GLY A 698 -16.39 -28.98 2.37
C GLY A 698 -14.90 -28.88 2.00
N ILE A 699 -13.98 -28.73 2.96
CA ILE A 699 -12.53 -28.88 2.71
C ILE A 699 -12.08 -30.32 3.02
N VAL A 700 -11.75 -31.07 1.97
CA VAL A 700 -11.36 -32.49 2.02
C VAL A 700 -9.89 -32.68 1.65
N LYS A 701 -9.24 -33.71 2.21
CA LYS A 701 -7.87 -34.10 1.82
C LYS A 701 -7.95 -35.21 0.76
N LYS A 702 -7.21 -35.08 -0.35
CA LYS A 702 -7.19 -36.04 -1.45
C LYS A 702 -5.78 -36.22 -2.01
N THR A 703 -5.52 -37.42 -2.51
CA THR A 703 -4.31 -37.79 -3.24
C THR A 703 -4.64 -37.84 -4.73
N VAL A 704 -3.79 -37.21 -5.54
CA VAL A 704 -3.91 -37.12 -7.01
C VAL A 704 -2.57 -37.41 -7.66
N SER A 705 -2.59 -37.69 -8.96
CA SER A 705 -1.37 -37.81 -9.78
C SER A 705 -0.57 -36.51 -9.73
N ALA A 706 0.74 -36.63 -9.54
CA ALA A 706 1.66 -35.49 -9.61
C ALA A 706 1.99 -35.05 -11.05
N TYR A 707 1.44 -35.74 -12.07
CA TYR A 707 1.59 -35.38 -13.48
C TYR A 707 0.41 -34.55 -13.99
N SER A 708 -0.83 -35.00 -13.74
CA SER A 708 -2.05 -34.33 -14.24
C SER A 708 -2.86 -33.61 -13.16
N GLY A 709 -2.64 -33.92 -11.88
CA GLY A 709 -3.54 -33.50 -10.79
C GLY A 709 -4.89 -34.23 -10.78
N LYS A 710 -5.06 -35.30 -11.57
CA LYS A 710 -6.29 -36.13 -11.65
C LYS A 710 -6.21 -37.38 -10.75
N LEU A 711 -7.26 -38.19 -10.71
CA LEU A 711 -7.28 -39.42 -9.90
C LEU A 711 -6.22 -40.42 -10.40
N PRO A 712 -5.36 -41.00 -9.55
CA PRO A 712 -4.32 -41.91 -9.99
C PRO A 712 -4.86 -43.15 -10.73
N THR A 713 -4.02 -43.72 -11.60
CA THR A 713 -4.25 -45.01 -12.27
C THR A 713 -3.12 -46.00 -11.91
N ASP A 714 -3.20 -47.24 -12.39
CA ASP A 714 -2.15 -48.25 -12.24
C ASP A 714 -0.81 -47.85 -12.90
N LEU A 715 -0.80 -46.83 -13.76
CA LEU A 715 0.44 -46.26 -14.33
C LEU A 715 1.04 -45.15 -13.46
N THR A 716 0.29 -44.56 -12.53
CA THR A 716 0.72 -43.41 -11.75
C THR A 716 1.70 -43.83 -10.66
N ASP A 717 2.97 -43.45 -10.81
CA ASP A 717 4.05 -43.72 -9.84
C ASP A 717 4.38 -42.51 -8.93
N ARG A 718 4.00 -41.29 -9.36
CA ARG A 718 4.19 -40.05 -8.59
C ARG A 718 2.85 -39.47 -8.13
N PHE A 719 2.75 -39.27 -6.82
CA PHE A 719 1.53 -38.82 -6.16
C PHE A 719 1.76 -37.50 -5.42
N THR A 720 0.71 -36.68 -5.30
CA THR A 720 0.67 -35.53 -4.40
C THR A 720 -0.61 -35.54 -3.60
N THR A 721 -0.54 -35.15 -2.32
CA THR A 721 -1.68 -35.18 -1.39
C THR A 721 -1.86 -33.83 -0.74
N ASP A 722 -3.05 -33.24 -0.88
CA ASP A 722 -3.33 -31.89 -0.43
C ASP A 722 -4.83 -31.71 -0.09
N ILE A 723 -5.21 -30.52 0.36
CA ILE A 723 -6.60 -30.12 0.59
C ILE A 723 -7.25 -29.55 -0.68
N PHE A 724 -8.55 -29.81 -0.83
CA PHE A 724 -9.39 -29.42 -1.95
C PHE A 724 -10.72 -28.88 -1.43
N ASN A 725 -11.36 -27.98 -2.18
CA ASN A 725 -12.79 -27.79 -2.09
C ASN A 725 -13.47 -29.07 -2.63
N ALA A 726 -14.34 -29.69 -1.84
CA ALA A 726 -15.05 -30.92 -2.17
C ALA A 726 -15.81 -30.84 -3.51
N LYS A 727 -16.31 -29.65 -3.86
CA LYS A 727 -16.97 -29.35 -5.14
C LYS A 727 -16.04 -29.57 -6.35
N TYR A 728 -14.73 -29.36 -6.17
CA TYR A 728 -13.71 -29.34 -7.21
C TYR A 728 -12.68 -30.47 -7.06
N VAL A 729 -13.02 -31.54 -6.34
CA VAL A 729 -12.22 -32.77 -6.34
C VAL A 729 -12.23 -33.37 -7.76
N PRO A 730 -11.07 -33.71 -8.34
CA PRO A 730 -10.98 -34.35 -9.64
C PRO A 730 -11.80 -35.65 -9.70
N LYS A 731 -12.56 -35.83 -10.78
CA LYS A 731 -13.39 -37.02 -11.05
C LYS A 731 -12.87 -37.87 -12.20
N GLN A 732 -11.96 -37.32 -13.00
CA GLN A 732 -11.33 -38.01 -14.12
C GLN A 732 -10.11 -38.78 -13.62
N SER A 733 -9.79 -39.90 -14.28
CA SER A 733 -8.53 -40.62 -14.11
C SER A 733 -7.35 -39.88 -14.74
N ASP A 734 -6.14 -40.23 -14.33
CA ASP A 734 -4.88 -39.71 -14.84
C ASP A 734 -4.69 -40.05 -16.32
N ASP A 735 -4.56 -39.00 -17.13
CA ASP A 735 -4.23 -39.01 -18.56
C ASP A 735 -2.96 -38.19 -18.87
N GLY A 736 -2.27 -37.70 -17.82
CA GLY A 736 -1.01 -36.96 -17.92
C GLY A 736 0.21 -37.86 -18.10
N ILE A 737 0.01 -39.17 -18.13
CA ILE A 737 1.02 -40.18 -18.45
C ILE A 737 0.43 -41.28 -19.34
N SER A 738 1.28 -41.89 -20.15
CA SER A 738 0.94 -43.06 -20.95
C SER A 738 2.17 -43.95 -21.16
N ARG A 739 1.96 -45.21 -21.54
CA ARG A 739 3.03 -46.01 -22.15
C ARG A 739 3.20 -45.56 -23.59
N ALA A 740 4.43 -45.24 -23.97
CA ALA A 740 4.79 -44.93 -25.34
C ALA A 740 5.76 -45.98 -25.86
N ARG A 741 5.41 -46.60 -26.99
CA ARG A 741 6.40 -47.24 -27.86
C ARG A 741 7.14 -46.13 -28.61
N TYR A 742 8.46 -46.21 -28.60
CA TYR A 742 9.32 -45.25 -29.26
C TYR A 742 10.54 -45.96 -29.85
N ILE A 743 11.20 -45.28 -30.78
CA ILE A 743 12.52 -45.65 -31.26
C ILE A 743 13.50 -44.50 -31.07
N THR A 744 14.77 -44.82 -30.80
CA THR A 744 15.83 -43.82 -30.71
C THR A 744 16.57 -43.73 -32.04
N TYR A 745 16.67 -42.53 -32.59
CA TYR A 745 17.48 -42.22 -33.77
C TYR A 745 18.27 -40.93 -33.50
N ASN A 746 19.59 -40.96 -33.74
CA ASN A 746 20.52 -39.86 -33.43
C ASN A 746 20.39 -39.30 -31.98
N GLY A 747 20.06 -40.16 -31.02
CA GLY A 747 19.88 -39.79 -29.60
C GLY A 747 18.53 -39.13 -29.26
N VAL A 748 17.63 -38.96 -30.25
CA VAL A 748 16.27 -38.44 -30.09
C VAL A 748 15.27 -39.58 -30.15
N ASN A 749 14.19 -39.51 -29.37
CA ASN A 749 13.13 -40.51 -29.38
C ASN A 749 11.99 -40.06 -30.30
N TYR A 750 11.54 -40.96 -31.17
CA TYR A 750 10.48 -40.76 -32.14
C TYR A 750 9.36 -41.79 -31.97
N LEU A 751 8.17 -41.46 -32.45
CA LEU A 751 7.10 -42.44 -32.67
C LEU A 751 7.53 -43.37 -33.82
N PRO A 752 7.38 -44.69 -33.68
CA PRO A 752 7.71 -45.63 -34.77
C PRO A 752 6.78 -45.45 -35.97
N LEU A 753 7.25 -45.88 -37.14
CA LEU A 753 6.41 -46.02 -38.33
C LEU A 753 5.53 -47.28 -38.21
N ASP A 754 4.42 -47.32 -38.95
CA ASP A 754 3.46 -48.45 -38.91
C ASP A 754 4.05 -49.80 -39.35
N GLY A 755 5.26 -49.81 -39.95
CA GLY A 755 6.03 -51.02 -40.30
C GLY A 755 7.24 -51.32 -39.38
N THR A 756 7.56 -50.47 -38.40
CA THR A 756 8.79 -50.63 -37.61
C THR A 756 8.72 -51.89 -36.71
N PRO A 757 9.66 -52.85 -36.81
CA PRO A 757 9.51 -54.12 -36.12
C PRO A 757 9.56 -54.03 -34.60
N GLU A 758 8.66 -54.76 -33.93
CA GLU A 758 8.46 -54.77 -32.48
C GLU A 758 9.74 -55.00 -31.65
N ASP A 759 10.70 -55.77 -32.15
CA ASP A 759 11.95 -56.09 -31.44
C ASP A 759 13.00 -54.94 -31.46
N PHE A 760 12.73 -53.86 -32.18
CA PHE A 760 13.47 -52.59 -32.09
C PHE A 760 12.70 -51.50 -31.34
N LEU A 761 11.43 -51.73 -31.00
CA LEU A 761 10.62 -50.78 -30.25
C LEU A 761 10.97 -50.84 -28.76
N LYS A 762 11.09 -49.66 -28.14
CA LYS A 762 11.28 -49.50 -26.70
C LYS A 762 10.01 -48.94 -26.09
N GLU A 763 9.64 -49.43 -24.91
CA GLU A 763 8.58 -48.82 -24.11
C GLU A 763 9.14 -47.98 -22.97
N LYS A 764 8.52 -46.82 -22.73
CA LYS A 764 8.68 -46.07 -21.49
C LYS A 764 7.35 -45.43 -21.08
N ILE A 765 7.20 -45.16 -19.78
CA ILE A 765 6.19 -44.21 -19.31
C ILE A 765 6.67 -42.81 -19.72
N VAL A 766 5.78 -42.04 -20.32
CA VAL A 766 5.99 -40.66 -20.75
C VAL A 766 5.08 -39.72 -19.98
N VAL A 767 5.46 -38.45 -19.93
CA VAL A 767 4.58 -37.36 -19.53
C VAL A 767 3.87 -36.80 -20.77
N LYS A 768 2.56 -36.60 -20.67
CA LYS A 768 1.72 -35.94 -21.67
C LYS A 768 1.30 -34.56 -21.14
N ARG A 769 1.80 -33.50 -21.78
CA ARG A 769 1.50 -32.10 -21.44
C ARG A 769 0.35 -31.52 -22.27
N ASP A 770 -0.26 -30.45 -21.75
CA ASP A 770 -1.14 -29.54 -22.51
C ASP A 770 -0.42 -28.98 -23.76
N LYS A 771 0.88 -28.63 -23.63
CA LYS A 771 1.78 -28.26 -24.73
C LYS A 771 3.03 -29.16 -24.71
N PRO A 772 3.26 -30.01 -25.73
CA PRO A 772 4.47 -30.82 -25.84
C PRO A 772 5.75 -29.98 -25.88
N ILE A 773 6.86 -30.54 -25.39
CA ILE A 773 8.16 -29.88 -25.38
C ILE A 773 8.67 -29.60 -26.80
N GLN A 774 8.38 -30.46 -27.78
CA GLN A 774 8.79 -30.26 -29.17
C GLN A 774 8.10 -29.05 -29.80
N ASP A 775 6.82 -28.81 -29.47
CA ASP A 775 6.07 -27.65 -29.96
C ASP A 775 6.56 -26.37 -29.31
N LEU A 776 6.85 -26.41 -28.01
CA LEU A 776 7.55 -25.32 -27.31
C LEU A 776 8.92 -25.03 -27.96
N VAL A 777 9.71 -26.05 -28.32
CA VAL A 777 10.99 -25.87 -29.03
C VAL A 777 10.78 -25.19 -30.39
N LYS A 778 9.77 -25.60 -31.17
CA LYS A 778 9.42 -24.98 -32.45
C LYS A 778 9.02 -23.51 -32.27
N GLU A 779 8.19 -23.20 -31.29
CA GLU A 779 7.80 -21.81 -30.97
C GLU A 779 8.99 -20.96 -30.53
N LEU A 780 9.88 -21.49 -29.66
CA LEU A 780 11.10 -20.79 -29.22
C LEU A 780 12.03 -20.49 -30.40
N LEU A 781 12.31 -21.49 -31.25
CA LEU A 781 13.14 -21.33 -32.45
C LEU A 781 12.52 -20.37 -33.46
N ALA A 782 11.19 -20.29 -33.55
CA ALA A 782 10.50 -19.30 -34.37
C ALA A 782 10.62 -17.90 -33.77
N ALA A 783 10.43 -17.74 -32.46
CA ALA A 783 10.56 -16.47 -31.75
C ALA A 783 11.99 -15.90 -31.84
N PHE A 784 13.01 -16.74 -31.65
CA PHE A 784 14.43 -16.36 -31.72
C PHE A 784 14.81 -15.64 -33.02
N LYS A 785 14.20 -16.02 -34.17
CA LYS A 785 14.42 -15.35 -35.47
C LYS A 785 14.05 -13.86 -35.48
N SER A 786 13.23 -13.42 -34.53
CA SER A 786 12.76 -12.03 -34.39
C SER A 786 13.25 -11.34 -33.11
N MET A 787 13.91 -12.06 -32.20
CA MET A 787 14.47 -11.52 -30.97
C MET A 787 15.91 -11.08 -31.19
N LYS A 788 16.24 -9.83 -30.82
CA LYS A 788 17.62 -9.30 -30.91
C LYS A 788 18.59 -10.04 -29.98
N GLU A 789 18.12 -10.43 -28.81
CA GLU A 789 18.88 -11.15 -27.80
C GLU A 789 18.02 -12.26 -27.20
N HIS A 790 18.59 -13.47 -27.10
CA HIS A 790 17.98 -14.61 -26.44
C HIS A 790 19.09 -15.52 -25.86
N GLN A 791 18.73 -16.44 -24.96
CA GLN A 791 19.66 -17.45 -24.46
C GLN A 791 19.69 -18.68 -25.39
N SER A 792 20.56 -19.66 -25.12
CA SER A 792 20.54 -20.94 -25.84
C SER A 792 19.21 -21.67 -25.66
N LEU A 793 18.81 -22.52 -26.62
CA LEU A 793 17.59 -23.33 -26.48
C LEU A 793 17.59 -24.15 -25.17
N SER A 794 18.75 -24.72 -24.81
CA SER A 794 18.96 -25.48 -23.58
C SER A 794 18.66 -24.71 -22.29
N TYR A 795 18.83 -23.39 -22.27
CA TYR A 795 18.48 -22.55 -21.13
C TYR A 795 16.97 -22.51 -20.87
N TYR A 796 16.15 -22.63 -21.93
CA TYR A 796 14.69 -22.58 -21.85
C TYR A 796 14.03 -23.95 -21.63
N MET A 797 14.80 -25.04 -21.55
CA MET A 797 14.23 -26.37 -21.36
C MET A 797 13.86 -26.62 -19.89
N PRO A 798 12.62 -27.09 -19.60
CA PRO A 798 12.24 -27.56 -18.28
C PRO A 798 13.14 -28.67 -17.73
N GLU A 799 13.32 -28.72 -16.41
CA GLU A 799 14.11 -29.75 -15.72
C GLU A 799 13.62 -31.18 -16.02
N ASP A 800 12.33 -31.35 -16.34
CA ASP A 800 11.67 -32.61 -16.69
C ASP A 800 11.48 -32.85 -18.21
N ALA A 801 12.07 -32.01 -19.07
CA ALA A 801 11.87 -32.05 -20.54
C ALA A 801 12.24 -33.39 -21.20
N LYS A 802 13.16 -34.18 -20.61
CA LYS A 802 13.58 -35.49 -21.14
C LYS A 802 12.53 -36.60 -20.96
N SER A 803 11.54 -36.37 -20.08
CA SER A 803 10.48 -37.33 -19.75
C SER A 803 9.24 -37.18 -20.64
N ASP A 804 9.23 -36.21 -21.55
CA ASP A 804 8.10 -35.92 -22.43
C ASP A 804 7.82 -37.02 -23.46
N PHE A 805 6.57 -37.08 -23.93
CA PHE A 805 6.15 -37.95 -25.02
C PHE A 805 6.82 -37.56 -26.34
N PRO A 806 7.37 -38.50 -27.12
CA PRO A 806 7.75 -38.22 -28.50
C PRO A 806 6.51 -37.90 -29.33
N THR A 807 6.48 -36.75 -30.00
CA THR A 807 5.36 -36.30 -30.85
C THR A 807 5.67 -36.36 -32.34
N GLU A 808 6.93 -36.53 -32.71
CA GLU A 808 7.37 -36.66 -34.10
C GLU A 808 7.55 -38.13 -34.45
N VAL A 809 7.09 -38.50 -35.65
CA VAL A 809 7.33 -39.82 -36.26
C VAL A 809 8.79 -39.92 -36.67
N ASP A 810 9.32 -41.15 -36.69
CA ASP A 810 10.68 -41.46 -37.14
C ASP A 810 10.98 -40.77 -38.48
N PRO A 811 12.02 -39.92 -38.57
CA PRO A 811 12.31 -39.16 -39.79
C PRO A 811 13.01 -39.99 -40.87
N ARG A 812 13.36 -41.25 -40.59
CA ARG A 812 13.83 -42.19 -41.61
C ARG A 812 12.70 -42.51 -42.58
N VAL A 813 13.04 -42.59 -43.85
CA VAL A 813 12.10 -42.93 -44.92
C VAL A 813 12.55 -44.27 -45.50
N ASP A 814 11.67 -45.26 -45.46
CA ASP A 814 11.84 -46.52 -46.18
C ASP A 814 11.96 -46.24 -47.68
N ASP A 815 13.04 -46.72 -48.31
CA ASP A 815 13.25 -46.57 -49.76
C ASP A 815 12.65 -47.74 -50.58
N GLY A 816 12.07 -48.73 -49.89
CA GLY A 816 11.42 -49.91 -50.46
C GLY A 816 12.38 -51.03 -50.86
N ASN A 817 13.69 -50.88 -50.62
CA ASN A 817 14.71 -51.90 -50.87
C ASN A 817 15.26 -52.42 -49.56
N SER A 818 15.72 -53.68 -49.54
CA SER A 818 16.41 -54.20 -48.35
C SER A 818 17.74 -53.45 -48.12
N PRO A 819 18.09 -53.14 -46.86
CA PRO A 819 19.28 -52.35 -46.56
C PRO A 819 20.58 -53.06 -46.98
N THR A 820 21.67 -52.30 -47.05
CA THR A 820 23.01 -52.84 -47.40
C THR A 820 23.57 -53.69 -46.25
N PRO A 821 24.17 -54.87 -46.52
CA PRO A 821 24.69 -55.74 -45.45
C PRO A 821 25.75 -55.06 -44.58
N PRO A 822 25.73 -55.27 -43.24
CA PRO A 822 26.83 -54.84 -42.38
C PRO A 822 28.11 -55.58 -42.78
N SER A 823 29.22 -54.86 -42.81
CA SER A 823 30.51 -55.38 -43.30
C SER A 823 31.46 -55.70 -42.15
N GLY A 824 32.59 -56.36 -42.42
CA GLY A 824 33.63 -56.60 -41.41
C GLY A 824 33.15 -57.39 -40.17
N VAL A 825 32.13 -58.24 -40.33
CA VAL A 825 31.61 -59.08 -39.23
C VAL A 825 32.70 -60.05 -38.77
N ASN A 826 33.15 -59.91 -37.53
CA ASN A 826 34.20 -60.72 -36.93
C ASN A 826 33.72 -61.36 -35.62
N VAL A 827 34.09 -62.61 -35.38
CA VAL A 827 33.85 -63.31 -34.10
C VAL A 827 35.17 -63.43 -33.37
N SER A 828 35.23 -62.90 -32.15
CA SER A 828 36.34 -63.05 -31.21
C SER A 828 35.86 -63.73 -29.94
N TYR A 829 36.78 -64.28 -29.14
CA TYR A 829 36.44 -64.91 -27.86
C TYR A 829 37.12 -64.16 -26.71
N SER A 830 36.32 -63.51 -25.86
CA SER A 830 36.78 -62.79 -24.67
C SER A 830 36.22 -63.49 -23.42
N THR A 831 37.07 -63.76 -22.43
CA THR A 831 36.70 -64.54 -21.23
C THR A 831 36.02 -65.90 -21.55
N GLY A 832 36.41 -66.55 -22.65
CA GLY A 832 35.83 -67.81 -23.11
C GLY A 832 34.44 -67.69 -23.75
N LYS A 833 33.93 -66.48 -24.01
CA LYS A 833 32.63 -66.22 -24.64
C LYS A 833 32.76 -65.46 -25.96
N ALA A 834 31.90 -65.77 -26.92
CA ALA A 834 31.84 -65.13 -28.23
C ALA A 834 31.43 -63.64 -28.11
N VAL A 835 32.18 -62.80 -28.81
CA VAL A 835 31.93 -61.36 -29.01
C VAL A 835 32.00 -61.10 -30.51
N ILE A 836 30.88 -60.67 -31.09
CA ILE A 836 30.73 -60.42 -32.53
C ILE A 836 30.79 -58.91 -32.76
N THR A 837 31.79 -58.43 -33.47
CA THR A 837 31.91 -57.02 -33.91
C THR A 837 31.58 -56.90 -35.39
N PHE A 838 31.12 -55.73 -35.83
CA PHE A 838 30.83 -55.45 -37.24
C PHE A 838 30.98 -53.96 -37.55
N ASN A 839 31.04 -53.63 -38.84
CA ASN A 839 30.89 -52.28 -39.35
C ASN A 839 29.42 -52.04 -39.76
N PRO A 840 28.82 -50.88 -39.44
CA PRO A 840 27.44 -50.57 -39.80
C PRO A 840 27.12 -50.73 -41.28
N SER A 841 25.83 -50.92 -41.56
CA SER A 841 25.25 -50.72 -42.89
C SER A 841 25.42 -49.26 -43.34
N GLY A 842 25.51 -49.05 -44.66
CA GLY A 842 25.53 -47.72 -45.26
C GLY A 842 24.14 -47.14 -45.57
N SER A 843 23.08 -47.92 -45.38
CA SER A 843 21.71 -47.50 -45.70
C SER A 843 21.15 -46.55 -44.62
N PRO A 844 20.54 -45.41 -45.00
CA PRO A 844 20.17 -44.34 -44.06
C PRO A 844 18.90 -44.62 -43.23
N ASP A 845 18.13 -45.62 -43.66
CA ASP A 845 16.82 -46.06 -43.15
C ASP A 845 16.93 -47.23 -42.15
N VAL A 846 18.15 -47.68 -41.84
CA VAL A 846 18.39 -48.82 -40.95
C VAL A 846 17.87 -48.55 -39.55
N VAL A 847 17.00 -49.44 -39.05
CA VAL A 847 16.44 -49.44 -37.70
C VAL A 847 17.44 -50.00 -36.68
N GLY A 848 18.19 -51.03 -37.09
CA GLY A 848 19.23 -51.68 -36.29
C GLY A 848 19.65 -53.02 -36.90
N TYR A 849 20.17 -53.90 -36.04
CA TYR A 849 20.81 -55.15 -36.43
C TYR A 849 20.24 -56.34 -35.65
N ARG A 850 20.02 -57.46 -36.35
CA ARG A 850 19.64 -58.76 -35.75
C ARG A 850 20.84 -59.70 -35.80
N LEU A 851 21.22 -60.28 -34.66
CA LEU A 851 22.20 -61.36 -34.58
C LEU A 851 21.49 -62.71 -34.70
N TYR A 852 21.95 -63.54 -35.63
CA TYR A 852 21.50 -64.91 -35.79
C TYR A 852 22.63 -65.90 -35.47
N ARG A 853 22.28 -67.04 -34.87
CA ARG A 853 23.21 -68.14 -34.55
C ARG A 853 22.68 -69.48 -35.07
N SER A 854 23.56 -70.25 -35.69
CA SER A 854 23.39 -71.69 -35.92
C SER A 854 24.33 -72.46 -34.98
N LEU A 855 23.91 -73.62 -34.51
CA LEU A 855 24.72 -74.57 -33.74
C LEU A 855 24.83 -75.88 -34.53
N ASN A 856 26.02 -76.46 -34.61
CA ASN A 856 26.29 -77.74 -35.29
C ASN A 856 25.75 -77.78 -36.74
N GLY A 857 25.74 -76.64 -37.45
CA GLY A 857 25.22 -76.54 -38.82
C GLY A 857 23.68 -76.53 -38.96
N GLY A 858 22.94 -76.45 -37.86
CA GLY A 858 21.47 -76.37 -37.87
C GLY A 858 20.90 -75.06 -38.40
N ALA A 859 19.57 -74.90 -38.34
CA ALA A 859 18.91 -73.66 -38.75
C ALA A 859 19.33 -72.46 -37.88
N TYR A 860 19.55 -71.30 -38.52
CA TYR A 860 19.85 -70.05 -37.83
C TYR A 860 18.64 -69.56 -37.02
N LYS A 861 18.86 -69.24 -35.74
CA LYS A 861 17.85 -68.66 -34.84
C LYS A 861 18.30 -67.28 -34.38
N LYS A 862 17.40 -66.29 -34.38
CA LYS A 862 17.65 -64.95 -33.81
C LYS A 862 18.07 -65.09 -32.35
N GLN A 863 19.15 -64.42 -31.96
CA GLN A 863 19.71 -64.46 -30.60
C GLN A 863 19.55 -63.12 -29.87
N ALA A 864 19.83 -62.03 -30.58
CA ALA A 864 19.88 -60.69 -30.01
C ALA A 864 19.55 -59.63 -31.08
N VAL A 865 19.24 -58.44 -30.61
CA VAL A 865 18.92 -57.26 -31.42
C VAL A 865 19.74 -56.08 -30.86
N LEU A 866 20.17 -55.17 -31.74
CA LEU A 866 20.95 -53.98 -31.39
C LEU A 866 20.48 -52.80 -32.24
N SER A 867 19.96 -51.74 -31.61
CA SER A 867 19.44 -50.57 -32.34
C SER A 867 20.59 -49.74 -32.93
N VAL A 868 20.33 -48.99 -34.01
CA VAL A 868 21.33 -48.03 -34.51
C VAL A 868 21.72 -47.04 -33.40
N GLY A 869 23.02 -46.90 -33.17
CA GLY A 869 23.59 -46.01 -32.14
C GLY A 869 23.89 -46.68 -30.80
N GLU A 870 23.53 -47.96 -30.59
CA GLU A 870 23.87 -48.71 -29.36
C GLU A 870 25.26 -49.38 -29.41
N GLY A 871 26.05 -49.06 -30.44
CA GLY A 871 27.34 -49.69 -30.74
C GLY A 871 27.22 -50.74 -31.85
N ASN A 872 28.34 -51.43 -32.13
CA ASN A 872 28.44 -52.40 -33.23
C ASN A 872 28.98 -53.75 -32.74
N THR A 873 28.58 -54.16 -31.52
CA THR A 873 29.11 -55.33 -30.82
C THR A 873 27.99 -56.13 -30.16
N PHE A 874 27.90 -57.42 -30.45
CA PHE A 874 27.05 -58.36 -29.73
C PHE A 874 27.89 -59.29 -28.83
N SER A 875 27.37 -59.59 -27.65
CA SER A 875 27.97 -60.56 -26.72
C SER A 875 26.94 -61.63 -26.30
N PRO A 876 26.59 -62.58 -27.19
CA PRO A 876 25.49 -63.55 -26.99
C PRO A 876 25.78 -64.65 -25.96
N GLY A 877 26.77 -64.46 -25.07
CA GLY A 877 27.13 -65.39 -24.00
C GLY A 877 27.56 -66.80 -24.43
N THR A 878 27.78 -67.03 -25.73
CA THR A 878 28.04 -68.38 -26.28
C THR A 878 29.48 -68.80 -25.99
N PRO A 879 29.74 -69.96 -25.36
CA PRO A 879 31.10 -70.42 -25.05
C PRO A 879 31.95 -70.71 -26.29
N SER A 880 33.28 -70.62 -26.17
CA SER A 880 34.23 -70.97 -27.24
C SER A 880 34.25 -72.44 -27.64
N SER A 881 33.71 -73.33 -26.80
CA SER A 881 33.56 -74.77 -27.08
C SER A 881 32.32 -75.12 -27.91
N ALA A 882 31.41 -74.17 -28.14
CA ALA A 882 30.22 -74.40 -28.98
C ALA A 882 30.57 -74.24 -30.46
N ASN A 883 30.31 -75.26 -31.27
CA ASN A 883 30.39 -75.16 -32.74
C ASN A 883 29.23 -74.28 -33.25
N ALA A 884 29.47 -72.97 -33.25
CA ALA A 884 28.49 -71.92 -33.50
C ALA A 884 28.93 -71.03 -34.67
N SER A 885 28.05 -70.86 -35.65
CA SER A 885 28.22 -69.84 -36.69
C SER A 885 27.22 -68.70 -36.50
N PHE A 886 27.64 -67.49 -36.83
CA PHE A 886 26.86 -66.28 -36.64
C PHE A 886 26.73 -65.51 -37.95
N TYR A 887 25.64 -64.76 -38.11
CA TYR A 887 25.59 -63.64 -39.05
C TYR A 887 24.82 -62.47 -38.41
N VAL A 888 25.13 -61.27 -38.89
CA VAL A 888 24.42 -60.04 -38.53
C VAL A 888 23.66 -59.57 -39.75
N ALA A 889 22.35 -59.37 -39.61
CA ALA A 889 21.54 -58.69 -40.62
C ALA A 889 21.29 -57.25 -40.20
N ALA A 890 21.35 -56.30 -41.14
CA ALA A 890 20.74 -54.99 -40.92
C ALA A 890 19.24 -55.10 -41.24
N VAL A 891 18.44 -54.31 -40.53
CA VAL A 891 16.99 -54.23 -40.67
C VAL A 891 16.63 -52.77 -40.91
N ASP A 892 15.71 -52.47 -41.82
CA ASP A 892 15.21 -51.10 -42.05
C ASP A 892 13.98 -50.77 -41.17
N VAL A 893 13.48 -49.53 -41.28
CA VAL A 893 12.30 -49.05 -40.54
C VAL A 893 10.96 -49.61 -41.01
N ALA A 894 10.90 -50.31 -42.15
CA ALA A 894 9.74 -51.07 -42.63
C ALA A 894 9.84 -52.58 -42.30
N GLY A 895 10.99 -53.04 -41.83
CA GLY A 895 11.26 -54.39 -41.38
C GLY A 895 11.90 -55.33 -42.40
N HIS A 896 12.34 -54.85 -43.58
CA HIS A 896 13.11 -55.72 -44.48
C HIS A 896 14.50 -55.97 -43.90
N GLU A 897 15.00 -57.19 -44.07
CA GLU A 897 16.34 -57.59 -43.64
C GLU A 897 17.29 -57.70 -44.84
N THR A 898 18.56 -57.36 -44.63
CA THR A 898 19.64 -57.68 -45.57
C THR A 898 19.63 -59.17 -45.92
N SER A 899 19.77 -59.50 -47.21
CA SER A 899 20.09 -60.87 -47.61
C SER A 899 21.41 -61.32 -46.96
N SER A 900 21.40 -62.48 -46.31
CA SER A 900 22.37 -62.86 -45.26
C SER A 900 23.84 -62.72 -45.69
N GLY A 901 24.55 -61.75 -45.10
CA GLY A 901 26.01 -61.62 -45.18
C GLY A 901 26.72 -62.74 -44.40
N ARG A 902 26.92 -63.90 -45.05
CA ARG A 902 27.61 -65.06 -44.47
C ARG A 902 29.14 -64.91 -44.51
N VAL A 903 29.82 -64.93 -43.35
CA VAL A 903 31.22 -65.40 -43.22
C VAL A 903 31.37 -66.20 -41.91
N ALA A 904 32.29 -67.16 -41.91
CA ALA A 904 32.40 -68.28 -40.97
C ALA A 904 32.98 -67.96 -39.58
N GLY A 905 32.58 -68.78 -38.60
CA GLY A 905 33.45 -69.20 -37.48
C GLY A 905 34.19 -70.50 -37.88
N ALA A 906 35.43 -70.67 -37.42
CA ALA A 906 36.40 -71.61 -37.98
C ALA A 906 35.93 -73.09 -38.09
N VAL A 907 36.27 -73.71 -39.23
CA VAL A 907 36.32 -75.17 -39.38
C VAL A 907 37.70 -75.64 -38.93
N THR A 908 37.76 -76.57 -37.98
CA THR A 908 38.95 -77.39 -37.71
C THR A 908 38.52 -78.85 -37.66
N PRO A 909 39.01 -79.73 -38.55
CA PRO A 909 38.66 -81.14 -38.51
C PRO A 909 39.45 -81.86 -37.41
N THR A 910 38.77 -82.66 -36.60
CA THR A 910 39.39 -83.67 -35.73
C THR A 910 39.33 -85.02 -36.45
N PRO A 911 40.41 -85.83 -36.49
CA PRO A 911 40.38 -87.13 -37.16
C PRO A 911 39.45 -88.14 -36.45
N GLU A 912 38.91 -89.08 -37.20
CA GLU A 912 38.13 -90.21 -36.67
C GLU A 912 38.98 -91.10 -35.77
N THR A 913 38.39 -91.57 -34.66
CA THR A 913 38.74 -92.85 -34.05
C THR A 913 37.47 -93.67 -33.82
N THR A 914 37.54 -94.93 -34.24
CA THR A 914 36.47 -95.94 -34.15
C THR A 914 36.14 -96.32 -32.70
N PRO A 915 34.91 -96.79 -32.43
CA PRO A 915 34.47 -97.12 -31.08
C PRO A 915 35.02 -98.49 -30.60
N PRO A 916 35.28 -98.66 -29.30
CA PRO A 916 35.42 -99.98 -28.68
C PRO A 916 34.03 -100.60 -28.38
N PRO A 917 33.91 -101.95 -28.35
CA PRO A 917 32.64 -102.66 -28.15
C PRO A 917 32.26 -102.86 -26.66
N GLU A 918 31.08 -103.45 -26.46
CA GLU A 918 30.36 -103.67 -25.19
C GLU A 918 31.13 -104.49 -24.13
N GLU A 919 30.82 -104.25 -22.84
CA GLU A 919 31.30 -105.03 -21.69
C GLU A 919 30.38 -106.23 -21.34
N SER A 920 31.00 -107.36 -20.96
CA SER A 920 30.72 -108.16 -19.74
C SER A 920 31.34 -109.56 -19.84
N PRO A 921 31.58 -110.31 -18.74
CA PRO A 921 31.67 -109.93 -17.31
C PRO A 921 32.99 -110.39 -16.63
N GLY A 922 33.33 -109.89 -15.43
CA GLY A 922 34.46 -110.42 -14.65
C GLY A 922 34.61 -109.81 -13.25
N ALA A 923 34.70 -110.66 -12.22
CA ALA A 923 34.52 -110.32 -10.81
C ALA A 923 35.77 -109.80 -10.04
N GLU A 924 35.47 -109.15 -8.90
CA GLU A 924 36.18 -109.14 -7.61
C GLU A 924 37.37 -108.20 -7.27
N ALA A 925 37.24 -107.64 -6.04
CA ALA A 925 38.24 -107.27 -5.03
C ALA A 925 38.79 -105.82 -4.91
N THR A 926 38.55 -105.29 -3.70
CA THR A 926 39.02 -104.06 -3.00
C THR A 926 40.49 -104.18 -2.50
N PRO A 927 41.16 -103.17 -1.84
CA PRO A 927 40.66 -101.89 -1.29
C PRO A 927 41.53 -100.60 -1.48
N ASP A 928 40.98 -99.50 -0.92
CA ASP A 928 41.49 -98.18 -0.45
C ASP A 928 42.92 -98.16 0.19
N PRO A 929 43.57 -97.00 0.58
CA PRO A 929 43.04 -95.63 0.75
C PRO A 929 43.91 -94.41 0.38
N GLY A 930 43.33 -93.18 0.40
CA GLY A 930 44.15 -91.95 0.53
C GLY A 930 43.54 -90.55 0.32
N ALA A 931 42.94 -89.96 1.38
CA ALA A 931 42.84 -88.52 1.69
C ALA A 931 41.80 -87.57 0.99
N GLN A 932 41.34 -86.61 1.80
CA GLN A 932 40.23 -85.63 1.66
C GLN A 932 40.77 -84.19 1.97
N PRO A 933 39.96 -83.09 2.02
CA PRO A 933 38.87 -82.60 1.16
C PRO A 933 38.96 -81.06 0.86
N GLY A 934 38.00 -80.47 0.13
CA GLY A 934 37.80 -79.01 0.08
C GLY A 934 36.59 -78.53 -0.75
N SER A 935 35.50 -78.14 -0.08
CA SER A 935 34.22 -77.59 -0.61
C SER A 935 34.25 -76.04 -0.72
N THR A 936 33.84 -75.37 -1.81
CA THR A 936 32.46 -75.00 -2.26
C THR A 936 31.58 -74.23 -1.26
N GLU A 937 31.30 -72.94 -1.51
CA GLU A 937 30.20 -72.15 -0.92
C GLU A 937 29.64 -71.07 -1.89
N ASP A 938 28.33 -70.82 -1.75
CA ASP A 938 27.45 -69.73 -2.23
C ASP A 938 26.10 -69.93 -1.48
N PRO A 939 25.12 -69.00 -1.36
CA PRO A 939 25.08 -67.54 -1.57
C PRO A 939 24.65 -66.74 -0.30
N GLY A 940 24.63 -65.40 -0.39
CA GLY A 940 24.15 -64.50 0.68
C GLY A 940 23.10 -63.46 0.25
N MET A 941 21.96 -63.41 0.96
CA MET A 941 20.87 -62.42 0.82
C MET A 941 20.71 -61.68 2.16
N VAL A 942 20.45 -60.35 2.17
CA VAL A 942 20.39 -59.55 3.41
C VAL A 942 19.24 -58.51 3.40
N ILE A 943 18.50 -58.43 4.51
CA ILE A 943 17.67 -57.27 4.91
C ILE A 943 17.75 -57.10 6.45
N ILE A 944 17.54 -55.86 6.93
CA ILE A 944 17.18 -55.40 8.29
C ILE A 944 18.32 -54.82 9.19
N GLU A 945 18.04 -53.65 9.76
CA GLU A 945 18.83 -52.77 10.66
C GLU A 945 18.75 -53.23 12.16
N PRO A 946 19.17 -52.45 13.20
CA PRO A 946 20.14 -51.34 13.35
C PRO A 946 21.24 -51.79 14.40
N PRO A 947 21.57 -51.13 15.56
CA PRO A 947 21.76 -49.72 15.95
C PRO A 947 23.09 -49.41 16.70
N GLY A 948 23.36 -48.11 16.97
CA GLY A 948 23.85 -47.65 18.30
C GLY A 948 25.35 -47.34 18.56
N SER A 949 25.65 -46.03 18.75
CA SER A 949 26.60 -45.42 19.72
C SER A 949 28.03 -45.96 20.00
N SER A 950 29.07 -45.12 19.84
CA SER A 950 29.90 -44.52 20.94
C SER A 950 31.21 -43.82 20.47
N ASP A 951 31.51 -42.63 21.02
CA ASP A 951 32.80 -42.01 21.43
C ASP A 951 34.09 -42.13 20.53
N VAL A 952 34.72 -41.06 19.98
CA VAL A 952 35.49 -39.91 20.57
C VAL A 952 36.84 -40.34 21.23
N PRO A 953 38.03 -39.65 21.10
CA PRO A 953 38.73 -39.04 19.95
C PRO A 953 40.31 -39.21 19.97
N ALA A 954 41.04 -38.80 18.90
CA ALA A 954 42.47 -38.36 18.91
C ALA A 954 42.76 -37.63 17.56
N GLY A 955 43.58 -36.60 17.37
CA GLY A 955 44.87 -36.24 17.98
C GLY A 955 46.02 -36.91 17.20
N GLY A 956 47.00 -36.26 16.56
CA GLY A 956 47.34 -34.84 16.32
C GLY A 956 48.75 -34.74 15.67
N GLY A 957 49.17 -33.56 15.18
CA GLY A 957 50.53 -33.29 14.65
C GLY A 957 50.67 -33.48 13.12
N THR A 958 50.90 -32.45 12.29
CA THR A 958 52.09 -31.57 12.11
C THR A 958 53.35 -32.25 11.55
N ASN A 959 53.71 -31.92 10.30
CA ASN A 959 55.05 -31.42 9.99
C ASN A 959 55.08 -30.63 8.67
N ALA A 960 56.15 -29.85 8.46
CA ALA A 960 56.19 -28.72 7.55
C ALA A 960 57.44 -28.69 6.63
N ALA A 961 57.57 -27.59 5.89
CA ALA A 961 58.69 -27.15 5.02
C ALA A 961 58.81 -27.80 3.62
N GLY A 962 59.18 -27.05 2.57
CA GLY A 962 59.32 -25.58 2.51
C GLY A 962 60.06 -25.04 1.28
N GLY A 963 59.85 -23.75 0.99
CA GLY A 963 60.68 -22.88 0.13
C GLY A 963 60.61 -23.06 -1.39
N SER A 964 61.00 -22.08 -2.23
CA SER A 964 61.22 -20.63 -2.02
C SER A 964 61.57 -19.93 -3.37
N ASN A 965 61.41 -18.59 -3.44
CA ASN A 965 62.08 -17.65 -4.40
C ASN A 965 61.69 -17.74 -5.91
N ALA A 966 61.92 -16.77 -6.82
CA ALA A 966 62.19 -15.31 -6.83
C ALA A 966 62.28 -14.84 -8.33
N ALA A 967 62.29 -13.56 -8.77
CA ALA A 967 61.71 -12.28 -8.31
C ALA A 967 61.94 -11.19 -9.41
N GLY A 968 61.18 -10.06 -9.39
CA GLY A 968 61.36 -8.90 -10.30
C GLY A 968 60.53 -8.94 -11.61
N GLY A 969 60.24 -7.84 -12.30
CA GLY A 969 60.52 -6.41 -12.03
C GLY A 969 60.09 -5.47 -13.20
N ASP A 970 59.88 -4.19 -12.88
CA ASP A 970 59.91 -2.98 -13.73
C ASP A 970 58.92 -2.71 -14.91
N ALA A 971 58.01 -1.76 -14.62
CA ALA A 971 57.92 -0.40 -15.18
C ALA A 971 57.68 -0.07 -16.69
N ALA A 972 56.63 0.73 -16.88
CA ALA A 972 56.50 1.93 -17.75
C ALA A 972 56.53 1.81 -19.31
N GLY A 973 55.49 2.40 -19.93
CA GLY A 973 55.40 2.71 -21.35
C GLY A 973 54.00 3.25 -21.67
N GLY A 974 53.84 4.25 -22.54
CA GLY A 974 52.53 4.88 -22.73
C GLY A 974 52.27 5.56 -24.07
N ASN A 975 51.05 6.09 -24.17
CA ASN A 975 50.57 7.20 -25.01
C ASN A 975 50.41 6.99 -26.55
N SER A 976 49.16 7.07 -27.00
CA SER A 976 48.66 7.73 -28.24
C SER A 976 47.13 7.50 -28.28
N ALA A 977 46.19 8.41 -28.58
CA ALA A 977 46.07 9.75 -29.19
C ALA A 977 44.96 9.64 -30.26
N GLY A 978 43.85 10.39 -30.16
CA GLY A 978 42.68 10.13 -31.04
C GLY A 978 41.42 11.01 -30.91
N GLY A 979 41.58 12.34 -30.78
CA GLY A 979 40.66 13.39 -31.31
C GLY A 979 39.11 13.32 -31.20
N ASN A 980 38.58 14.22 -30.36
CA ASN A 980 37.80 15.42 -30.77
C ASN A 980 36.24 15.49 -30.68
N ALA A 981 35.79 16.51 -29.92
CA ALA A 981 34.62 17.41 -30.04
C ALA A 981 33.16 16.90 -30.15
N GLY A 982 32.32 17.46 -29.27
CA GLY A 982 30.84 17.48 -29.37
C GLY A 982 30.21 18.26 -28.20
N SER A 983 29.84 19.53 -28.43
CA SER A 983 29.38 20.46 -27.39
C SER A 983 27.87 20.38 -27.07
N GLY A 984 27.49 20.70 -25.83
CA GLY A 984 26.11 20.94 -25.40
C GLY A 984 26.07 21.45 -23.96
N ASN A 985 25.63 22.70 -23.76
CA ASN A 985 25.81 23.44 -22.51
C ASN A 985 24.47 24.03 -21.97
N ALA A 986 24.43 24.31 -20.66
CA ALA A 986 23.33 24.96 -19.92
C ALA A 986 22.01 24.15 -19.80
N ALA A 987 21.12 24.38 -18.82
CA ALA A 987 21.01 25.52 -17.91
C ALA A 987 20.45 25.14 -16.52
N THR A 988 20.78 25.95 -15.51
CA THR A 988 20.22 25.95 -14.15
C THR A 988 19.01 26.87 -14.04
N ALA A 989 17.94 26.47 -13.34
CA ALA A 989 16.97 27.39 -12.73
C ALA A 989 16.14 26.73 -11.60
N THR A 990 16.30 27.24 -10.39
CA THR A 990 15.31 27.34 -9.30
C THR A 990 14.92 28.84 -9.18
N PRO A 991 13.79 29.25 -8.58
CA PRO A 991 13.09 28.66 -7.42
C PRO A 991 11.88 27.79 -7.76
#